data_AF-A0A8D9EJB8-F1
#
_entry.id   AF-A0A8D9EJB8-F1
#
_cell.length_a   1.000
_cell.length_b   1.000
_cell.length_c   1.000
_cell.angle_alpha   90.00
_cell.angle_beta   90.00
_cell.angle_gamma   90.00
#
_symmetry.space_group_name_H-M   'P 1'
#
loop_
_entity.id
_entity.type
_entity.pdbx_description
1 polymer ?
#
loop_
_entity_poly.entity_id
_entity_poly.type
_entity_poly.pdbx_seq_one_letter_code
_entity_poly.pdbx_strand_id
1 'polypeptide(L)'
;MTPGGSVSQLLKDSIYFAAKDGRAINIYTALEELSVSEIKQLLNETVIDYEGHKCTPLIIAARNGHDKVVKIIISKFEPNIEQEGSVKVDNYVIEGATALWCAASGGHLSVIKTLVHAGANVNHATKTQSTPLRAACYDGRLDIVKYLIEHGADFNITNHYNNSCLMIAAYKGHLEIVSYLLSQGADPNIRAHCGATAMHFAAENGHTFIVKDLLGSGALVLKNENGMTPLMSAAERTQAEVVEFLVGKSDITLEEKIDALELLGASFANDKENYCLTSAYKYLYKTMQLRYQDPNNIIRKPECEPIAAYQNWKETQTLEELEAIRNNPNALHMEGLAIRERVLGPNSPEVPHSLIFRGAVFADQIRFNRCIDLWLHALHLVQLNNSSVAKDLLRFAQVFSQMINLKLDLHFTLVEKVVAAAVLELQRNKERIGNPRPKDDMNLLKEEMEDNLLTSLYLLVILTKVLKEDVTGEEKYRIYKLVFSLNKLSIASRQQQSLLHLCVNYETPVDTFHTNDVCKFPCAATTKLLIRCGADVNAKDHQGNTPLHIIATYERAISDFQTLHSVIMDLTENGAHMDTVNNKGLTPIQATTTGVADLILRTLTKINLKCLAAKVITQNNITYKGMVPHDLESFIELHGTVGATRTHKANAQRSRDLCFNSL
;
A
#
# COMPACT_ATOMS: atom_id res chain seq x y z
N MET A 1 -9.61 -54.84 14.60
CA MET A 1 -9.12 -54.37 13.28
C MET A 1 -10.34 -54.16 12.41
N THR A 2 -10.98 -53.00 12.50
CA THR A 2 -10.62 -51.76 11.79
C THR A 2 -10.64 -50.53 12.72
N PRO A 3 -9.57 -49.72 12.78
CA PRO A 3 -9.61 -48.39 13.40
C PRO A 3 -10.07 -47.34 12.38
N GLY A 4 -10.78 -46.32 12.86
CA GLY A 4 -11.48 -45.29 12.08
C GLY A 4 -10.65 -44.63 10.98
N GLY A 5 -11.18 -44.72 9.76
CA GLY A 5 -10.71 -43.96 8.61
C GLY A 5 -11.29 -42.56 8.61
N SER A 6 -10.45 -41.58 8.31
CA SER A 6 -10.81 -40.18 8.07
C SER A 6 -12.10 -40.07 7.25
N VAL A 7 -13.06 -39.28 7.73
CA VAL A 7 -14.17 -38.79 6.92
C VAL A 7 -13.59 -38.31 5.58
N SER A 8 -14.05 -38.91 4.48
CA SER A 8 -13.49 -38.70 3.14
C SER A 8 -13.56 -37.22 2.76
N GLN A 9 -12.42 -36.61 2.43
CA GLN A 9 -12.35 -35.23 1.92
C GLN A 9 -13.34 -35.00 0.75
N LEU A 10 -13.62 -36.03 -0.06
CA LEU A 10 -14.61 -35.98 -1.14
C LEU A 10 -16.05 -35.77 -0.63
N LEU A 11 -16.41 -36.37 0.51
CA LEU A 11 -17.73 -36.20 1.11
C LEU A 11 -17.91 -34.77 1.63
N LYS A 12 -16.87 -34.22 2.27
CA LYS A 12 -16.82 -32.84 2.73
C LYS A 12 -17.01 -31.85 1.57
N ASP A 13 -16.23 -32.01 0.50
CA ASP A 13 -16.34 -31.15 -0.67
C ASP A 13 -17.72 -31.29 -1.34
N SER A 14 -18.24 -32.52 -1.44
CA SER A 14 -19.58 -32.78 -1.98
C SER A 14 -20.69 -32.06 -1.20
N ILE A 15 -20.66 -32.11 0.14
CA ILE A 15 -21.64 -31.41 0.99
C ILE A 15 -21.51 -29.90 0.82
N TYR A 16 -20.29 -29.37 0.80
CA TYR A 16 -20.06 -27.93 0.59
C TYR A 16 -20.59 -27.46 -0.76
N PHE A 17 -20.27 -28.14 -1.86
CA PHE A 17 -20.75 -27.76 -3.20
C PHE A 17 -22.26 -27.97 -3.35
N ALA A 18 -22.83 -29.01 -2.73
CA ALA A 18 -24.28 -29.16 -2.67
C ALA A 18 -24.94 -27.98 -1.93
N ALA A 19 -24.33 -27.49 -0.84
CA ALA A 19 -24.81 -26.31 -0.12
C ALA A 19 -24.64 -25.02 -0.93
N LYS A 20 -23.49 -24.85 -1.62
CA LYS A 20 -23.22 -23.72 -2.52
C LYS A 20 -24.24 -23.63 -3.66
N ASP A 21 -24.68 -24.76 -4.18
CA ASP A 21 -25.59 -24.86 -5.34
C ASP A 21 -27.08 -24.99 -4.97
N GLY A 22 -27.42 -24.99 -3.68
CA GLY A 22 -28.82 -25.08 -3.24
C GLY A 22 -29.44 -26.48 -3.31
N ARG A 23 -28.62 -27.54 -3.41
CA ARG A 23 -29.05 -28.95 -3.57
C ARG A 23 -29.43 -29.59 -2.22
N ALA A 24 -30.56 -29.17 -1.68
CA ALA A 24 -31.01 -29.54 -0.32
C ALA A 24 -31.23 -31.05 -0.11
N ILE A 25 -31.73 -31.78 -1.12
CA ILE A 25 -31.95 -33.24 -1.04
C ILE A 25 -30.61 -33.97 -0.90
N ASN A 26 -29.61 -33.61 -1.70
CA ASN A 26 -28.28 -34.24 -1.67
C ASN A 26 -27.61 -34.08 -0.31
N ILE A 27 -27.78 -32.93 0.35
CA ILE A 27 -27.24 -32.67 1.69
C ILE A 27 -27.94 -33.56 2.71
N TYR A 28 -29.27 -33.64 2.66
CA TYR A 28 -30.05 -34.49 3.56
C TYR A 28 -29.63 -35.96 3.45
N THR A 29 -29.62 -36.51 2.23
CA THR A 29 -29.25 -37.91 1.99
C THR A 29 -27.80 -38.21 2.37
N ALA A 30 -26.88 -37.25 2.20
CA ALA A 30 -25.47 -37.42 2.54
C ALA A 30 -25.21 -37.39 4.07
N LEU A 31 -26.08 -36.74 4.84
CA LEU A 31 -25.91 -36.56 6.28
C LEU A 31 -26.79 -37.49 7.13
N GLU A 32 -27.93 -37.98 6.62
CA GLU A 32 -28.90 -38.78 7.38
C GLU A 32 -28.32 -40.10 7.92
N GLU A 33 -27.42 -40.75 7.19
CA GLU A 33 -26.84 -42.05 7.57
C GLU A 33 -25.60 -41.93 8.47
N LEU A 34 -25.13 -40.71 8.77
CA LEU A 34 -23.90 -40.48 9.52
C LEU A 34 -24.14 -40.36 11.03
N SER A 35 -23.09 -40.58 11.83
CA SER A 35 -23.16 -40.33 13.27
C SER A 35 -23.23 -38.83 13.58
N VAL A 36 -23.85 -38.48 14.72
CA VAL A 36 -23.97 -37.08 15.18
C VAL A 36 -22.60 -36.39 15.27
N SER A 37 -21.55 -37.12 15.64
CA SER A 37 -20.19 -36.59 15.71
C SER A 37 -19.62 -36.24 14.33
N GLU A 38 -19.84 -37.10 13.33
CA GLU A 38 -19.38 -36.87 11.96
C GLU A 38 -20.12 -35.72 11.28
N ILE A 39 -21.44 -35.62 11.51
CA ILE A 39 -22.27 -34.52 11.01
C ILE A 39 -21.76 -33.18 11.56
N LYS A 40 -21.51 -33.11 12.87
CA LYS A 40 -20.96 -31.90 13.51
C LYS A 40 -19.58 -31.55 12.97
N GLN A 41 -18.74 -32.53 12.70
CA GLN A 41 -17.44 -32.30 12.10
C GLN A 41 -17.58 -31.73 10.67
N LEU A 42 -18.36 -32.39 9.82
CA LEU A 42 -18.54 -32.01 8.40
C LEU A 42 -19.17 -30.63 8.22
N LEU A 43 -20.16 -30.27 9.05
CA LEU A 43 -20.87 -29.00 8.92
C LEU A 43 -20.09 -27.80 9.49
N ASN A 44 -19.19 -28.02 10.44
CA ASN A 44 -18.43 -26.94 11.09
C ASN A 44 -17.03 -26.74 10.51
N GLU A 45 -16.51 -27.69 9.74
CA GLU A 45 -15.25 -27.52 9.04
C GLU A 45 -15.38 -26.61 7.81
N THR A 46 -14.40 -25.72 7.64
CA THR A 46 -14.35 -24.84 6.46
C THR A 46 -13.78 -25.56 5.24
N VAL A 47 -14.31 -25.25 4.06
CA VAL A 47 -13.78 -25.64 2.74
C VAL A 47 -13.30 -24.39 2.02
N ILE A 48 -12.19 -24.51 1.28
CA ILE A 48 -11.68 -23.46 0.40
C ILE A 48 -12.19 -23.73 -1.02
N ASP A 49 -12.98 -22.81 -1.58
CA ASP A 49 -13.48 -22.94 -2.94
C ASP A 49 -12.61 -22.23 -3.98
N TYR A 50 -12.91 -22.44 -5.27
CA TYR A 50 -12.19 -21.85 -6.39
C TYR A 50 -12.31 -20.31 -6.48
N GLU A 51 -13.25 -19.70 -5.74
CA GLU A 51 -13.45 -18.24 -5.67
C GLU A 51 -12.66 -17.63 -4.51
N GLY A 52 -11.97 -18.47 -3.73
CA GLY A 52 -11.17 -18.07 -2.57
C GLY A 52 -11.98 -17.93 -1.28
N HIS A 53 -13.23 -18.40 -1.24
CA HIS A 53 -13.99 -18.45 0.00
C HIS A 53 -13.47 -19.58 0.88
N LYS A 54 -13.23 -19.31 2.16
CA LYS A 54 -12.91 -20.31 3.18
C LYS A 54 -14.03 -20.36 4.21
N CYS A 55 -15.07 -21.15 3.98
CA CYS A 55 -16.26 -21.12 4.83
C CYS A 55 -16.96 -22.48 4.94
N THR A 56 -17.96 -22.57 5.83
CA THR A 56 -18.73 -23.80 6.05
C THR A 56 -19.88 -23.94 5.03
N PRO A 57 -20.45 -25.15 4.89
CA PRO A 57 -21.66 -25.34 4.07
C PRO A 57 -22.82 -24.41 4.45
N LEU A 58 -23.00 -24.10 5.74
CA LEU A 58 -24.04 -23.17 6.19
C LEU A 58 -23.76 -21.74 5.72
N ILE A 59 -22.52 -21.26 5.85
CA ILE A 59 -22.14 -19.90 5.43
C ILE A 59 -22.34 -19.73 3.93
N ILE A 60 -21.87 -20.67 3.09
CA ILE A 60 -21.99 -20.53 1.64
C ILE A 60 -23.45 -20.63 1.17
N ALA A 61 -24.25 -21.50 1.80
CA ALA A 61 -25.70 -21.57 1.52
C ALA A 61 -26.41 -20.27 1.90
N ALA A 62 -26.05 -19.68 3.05
CA ALA A 62 -26.61 -18.42 3.50
C ALA A 62 -26.21 -17.24 2.61
N ARG A 63 -24.94 -17.18 2.21
CA ARG A 63 -24.39 -16.18 1.27
C ARG A 63 -25.09 -16.20 -0.09
N ASN A 64 -25.47 -17.37 -0.57
CA ASN A 64 -26.10 -17.54 -1.88
C ASN A 64 -27.65 -17.54 -1.81
N GLY A 65 -28.23 -17.33 -0.63
CA GLY A 65 -29.68 -17.20 -0.47
C GLY A 65 -30.46 -18.52 -0.51
N HIS A 66 -29.81 -19.66 -0.30
CA HIS A 66 -30.42 -20.99 -0.39
C HIS A 66 -31.24 -21.35 0.85
N ASP A 67 -32.37 -20.67 1.04
CA ASP A 67 -33.24 -20.81 2.23
C ASP A 67 -33.63 -22.27 2.54
N LYS A 68 -33.93 -23.08 1.52
CA LYS A 68 -34.26 -24.51 1.71
C LYS A 68 -33.09 -25.31 2.31
N VAL A 69 -31.88 -25.05 1.83
CA VAL A 69 -30.67 -25.68 2.36
C VAL A 69 -30.45 -25.24 3.80
N VAL A 70 -30.47 -23.93 4.06
CA VAL A 70 -30.28 -23.38 5.40
C VAL A 70 -31.29 -23.97 6.39
N LYS A 71 -32.58 -24.06 6.02
CA LYS A 71 -33.63 -24.68 6.83
C LYS A 71 -33.35 -26.15 7.13
N ILE A 72 -32.96 -26.94 6.12
CA ILE A 72 -32.64 -28.37 6.33
C ILE A 72 -31.43 -28.51 7.26
N ILE A 73 -30.35 -27.78 6.99
CA ILE A 73 -29.13 -27.86 7.82
C ILE A 73 -29.45 -27.52 9.28
N ILE A 74 -30.17 -26.43 9.53
CA ILE A 74 -30.49 -25.98 10.90
C ILE A 74 -31.47 -26.92 11.60
N SER A 75 -32.60 -27.24 10.96
CA SER A 75 -33.70 -27.98 11.63
C SER A 75 -33.43 -29.47 11.83
N LYS A 76 -32.50 -30.07 11.07
CA LYS A 76 -32.20 -31.50 11.13
C LYS A 76 -30.85 -31.84 11.75
N PHE A 77 -29.87 -30.94 11.66
CA PHE A 77 -28.48 -31.29 11.95
C PHE A 77 -27.79 -30.36 12.96
N GLU A 78 -28.48 -29.33 13.47
CA GLU A 78 -28.01 -28.46 14.57
C GLU A 78 -26.53 -28.02 14.45
N PRO A 79 -26.14 -27.32 13.37
CA PRO A 79 -24.78 -26.85 13.16
C PRO A 79 -24.40 -25.76 14.19
N ASN A 80 -23.11 -25.45 14.30
CA ASN A 80 -22.70 -24.21 14.97
C ASN A 80 -23.04 -23.01 14.07
N ILE A 81 -24.12 -22.29 14.40
CA ILE A 81 -24.61 -21.14 13.64
C ILE A 81 -23.62 -19.95 13.69
N GLU A 82 -22.83 -19.86 14.77
CA GLU A 82 -21.83 -18.82 14.99
C GLU A 82 -20.45 -19.18 14.42
N GLN A 83 -20.36 -20.27 13.64
CA GLN A 83 -19.10 -20.61 13.00
C GLN A 83 -18.69 -19.50 12.02
N GLU A 84 -17.43 -19.09 12.12
CA GLU A 84 -16.86 -18.04 11.28
C GLU A 84 -16.18 -18.62 10.03
N GLY A 85 -16.23 -17.85 8.95
CA GLY A 85 -15.47 -18.10 7.72
C GLY A 85 -14.83 -16.83 7.16
N SER A 86 -14.15 -17.00 6.03
CA SER A 86 -13.64 -15.92 5.20
C SER A 86 -14.37 -15.91 3.86
N VAL A 87 -15.03 -14.81 3.53
CA VAL A 87 -15.80 -14.67 2.28
C VAL A 87 -15.31 -13.48 1.47
N LYS A 88 -15.51 -13.51 0.15
CA LYS A 88 -15.12 -12.45 -0.77
C LYS A 88 -16.35 -11.61 -1.11
N VAL A 89 -16.26 -10.31 -0.84
CA VAL A 89 -17.29 -9.30 -1.14
C VAL A 89 -16.60 -8.14 -1.86
N ASP A 90 -17.07 -7.78 -3.06
CA ASP A 90 -16.51 -6.69 -3.88
C ASP A 90 -14.98 -6.72 -4.02
N ASN A 91 -14.40 -7.92 -4.21
CA ASN A 91 -12.96 -8.23 -4.27
C ASN A 91 -12.17 -8.18 -2.96
N TYR A 92 -12.81 -7.88 -1.83
CA TYR A 92 -12.18 -7.90 -0.50
C TYR A 92 -12.49 -9.20 0.24
N VAL A 93 -11.49 -9.73 0.95
CA VAL A 93 -11.68 -10.87 1.85
C VAL A 93 -12.13 -10.36 3.21
N ILE A 94 -13.32 -10.77 3.62
CA ILE A 94 -13.90 -10.48 4.93
C ILE A 94 -13.73 -11.71 5.81
N GLU A 95 -12.89 -11.58 6.83
CA GLU A 95 -12.66 -12.64 7.82
C GLU A 95 -13.60 -12.50 9.02
N GLY A 96 -13.97 -13.64 9.63
CA GLY A 96 -14.85 -13.67 10.79
C GLY A 96 -16.33 -13.55 10.43
N ALA A 97 -16.70 -13.78 9.16
CA ALA A 97 -18.09 -13.66 8.72
C ALA A 97 -18.90 -14.89 9.13
N THR A 98 -20.03 -14.68 9.81
CA THR A 98 -21.03 -15.73 10.11
C THR A 98 -22.03 -15.89 8.97
N ALA A 99 -22.82 -16.96 9.02
CA ALA A 99 -23.89 -17.18 8.06
C ALA A 99 -24.91 -16.02 8.04
N LEU A 100 -25.21 -15.43 9.21
CA LEU A 100 -26.11 -14.28 9.32
C LEU A 100 -25.52 -13.03 8.66
N TRP A 101 -24.24 -12.76 8.90
CA TRP A 101 -23.53 -11.66 8.24
C TRP A 101 -23.56 -11.81 6.71
N CYS A 102 -23.25 -13.00 6.20
CA CYS A 102 -23.28 -13.28 4.76
C CYS A 102 -24.67 -13.14 4.14
N ALA A 103 -25.71 -13.62 4.83
CA ALA A 103 -27.09 -13.47 4.37
C ALA A 103 -27.53 -11.99 4.34
N ALA A 104 -27.11 -11.20 5.33
CA ALA A 104 -27.34 -9.76 5.37
C ALA A 104 -26.61 -9.01 4.26
N SER A 105 -25.34 -9.35 4.02
CA SER A 105 -24.54 -8.79 2.92
C SER A 105 -25.06 -9.16 1.52
N GLY A 106 -25.74 -10.31 1.38
CA GLY A 106 -26.32 -10.75 0.11
C GLY A 106 -27.80 -10.38 -0.07
N GLY A 107 -28.40 -9.67 0.89
CA GLY A 107 -29.79 -9.24 0.79
C GLY A 107 -30.84 -10.36 0.91
N HIS A 108 -30.54 -11.43 1.66
CA HIS A 108 -31.37 -12.65 1.72
C HIS A 108 -32.28 -12.70 2.97
N LEU A 109 -33.36 -11.91 2.97
CA LEU A 109 -34.27 -11.79 4.12
C LEU A 109 -34.86 -13.13 4.62
N SER A 110 -35.20 -14.07 3.73
CA SER A 110 -35.73 -15.39 4.13
C SER A 110 -34.72 -16.20 4.94
N VAL A 111 -33.47 -16.22 4.51
CA VAL A 111 -32.36 -16.86 5.21
C VAL A 111 -32.09 -16.19 6.55
N ILE A 112 -32.09 -14.85 6.59
CA ILE A 112 -31.92 -14.07 7.83
C ILE A 112 -32.99 -14.43 8.85
N LYS A 113 -34.26 -14.47 8.42
CA LYS A 113 -35.37 -14.91 9.26
C LYS A 113 -35.08 -16.29 9.83
N THR A 114 -34.74 -17.27 9.00
CA THR A 114 -34.42 -18.63 9.43
C THR A 114 -33.28 -18.66 10.47
N LEU A 115 -32.19 -17.93 10.24
CA LEU A 115 -31.04 -17.88 11.15
C LEU A 115 -31.36 -17.22 12.49
N VAL A 116 -32.06 -16.08 12.47
CA VAL A 116 -32.46 -15.36 13.69
C VAL A 116 -33.44 -16.18 14.53
N HIS A 117 -34.42 -16.86 13.91
CA HIS A 117 -35.33 -17.77 14.62
C HIS A 117 -34.59 -18.97 15.23
N ALA A 118 -33.46 -19.37 14.65
CA ALA A 118 -32.60 -20.43 15.16
C ALA A 118 -31.62 -19.96 16.26
N GLY A 119 -31.70 -18.69 16.67
CA GLY A 119 -30.88 -18.14 17.75
C GLY A 119 -29.54 -17.55 17.31
N ALA A 120 -29.36 -17.23 16.02
CA ALA A 120 -28.17 -16.54 15.55
C ALA A 120 -27.96 -15.20 16.28
N ASN A 121 -26.73 -14.90 16.68
CA ASN A 121 -26.40 -13.63 17.30
C ASN A 121 -26.46 -12.49 16.26
N VAL A 122 -27.51 -11.67 16.37
CA VAL A 122 -27.77 -10.52 15.48
C VAL A 122 -26.66 -9.46 15.47
N ASN A 123 -25.81 -9.45 16.49
CA ASN A 123 -24.70 -8.51 16.66
C ASN A 123 -23.31 -9.17 16.47
N HIS A 124 -23.23 -10.42 16.00
CA HIS A 124 -21.94 -11.09 15.78
C HIS A 124 -21.15 -10.36 14.70
N ALA A 125 -20.05 -9.72 15.11
CA ALA A 125 -19.27 -8.89 14.23
C ALA A 125 -18.11 -9.66 13.58
N THR A 126 -17.76 -9.28 12.36
CA THR A 126 -16.55 -9.79 11.68
C THR A 126 -15.28 -9.40 12.42
N LYS A 127 -14.11 -9.88 11.96
CA LYS A 127 -12.80 -9.43 12.49
C LYS A 127 -12.53 -7.94 12.31
N THR A 128 -13.31 -7.23 11.50
CA THR A 128 -13.25 -5.77 11.35
C THR A 128 -14.34 -5.04 12.14
N GLN A 129 -15.01 -5.75 13.05
CA GLN A 129 -16.19 -5.30 13.79
C GLN A 129 -17.36 -4.87 12.88
N SER A 130 -17.53 -5.52 11.73
CA SER A 130 -18.72 -5.29 10.88
C SER A 130 -19.87 -6.19 11.33
N THR A 131 -20.97 -5.61 11.82
CA THR A 131 -22.18 -6.37 12.20
C THR A 131 -23.03 -6.76 10.97
N PRO A 132 -23.94 -7.74 11.10
CA PRO A 132 -24.91 -8.06 10.04
C PRO A 132 -25.77 -6.85 9.66
N LEU A 133 -26.15 -6.02 10.65
CA LEU A 133 -26.86 -4.77 10.41
C LEU A 133 -26.07 -3.79 9.54
N ARG A 134 -24.76 -3.64 9.82
CA ARG A 134 -23.87 -2.82 8.99
C ARG A 134 -23.79 -3.36 7.56
N ALA A 135 -23.71 -4.67 7.38
CA ALA A 135 -23.72 -5.30 6.06
C ALA A 135 -25.02 -5.04 5.29
N ALA A 136 -26.18 -5.14 5.96
CA ALA A 136 -27.47 -4.80 5.34
C ALA A 136 -27.58 -3.30 4.97
N CYS A 137 -27.01 -2.42 5.80
CA CYS A 137 -26.92 -0.98 5.50
C CYS A 137 -25.98 -0.69 4.32
N TYR A 138 -24.95 -1.52 4.09
CA TYR A 138 -24.09 -1.40 2.91
C TYR A 138 -24.83 -1.82 1.63
N ASP A 139 -25.57 -2.93 1.68
CA ASP A 139 -26.32 -3.49 0.54
C ASP A 139 -27.53 -2.61 0.13
N GLY A 140 -28.15 -1.91 1.10
CA GLY A 140 -29.29 -1.03 0.82
C GLY A 140 -30.66 -1.67 1.06
N ARG A 141 -30.72 -2.70 1.92
CA ARG A 141 -31.92 -3.49 2.16
C ARG A 141 -32.67 -3.05 3.41
N LEU A 142 -33.55 -2.06 3.25
CA LEU A 142 -34.36 -1.52 4.36
C LEU A 142 -35.21 -2.57 5.06
N ASP A 143 -35.75 -3.54 4.31
CA ASP A 143 -36.52 -4.68 4.84
C ASP A 143 -35.70 -5.51 5.83
N ILE A 144 -34.42 -5.73 5.53
CA ILE A 144 -33.49 -6.45 6.40
C ILE A 144 -33.04 -5.58 7.58
N VAL A 145 -32.73 -4.30 7.34
CA VAL A 145 -32.37 -3.34 8.40
C VAL A 145 -33.47 -3.26 9.46
N LYS A 146 -34.72 -3.10 9.04
CA LYS A 146 -35.89 -3.10 9.94
C LYS A 146 -35.97 -4.39 10.75
N TYR A 147 -35.94 -5.52 10.05
CA TYR A 147 -36.04 -6.84 10.69
C TYR A 147 -34.94 -7.06 11.73
N LEU A 148 -33.67 -6.74 11.41
CA LEU A 148 -32.56 -6.92 12.34
C LEU A 148 -32.70 -6.03 13.58
N ILE A 149 -33.09 -4.76 13.43
CA ILE A 149 -33.30 -3.85 14.57
C ILE A 149 -34.47 -4.32 15.45
N GLU A 150 -35.57 -4.76 14.84
CA GLU A 150 -36.72 -5.35 15.56
C GLU A 150 -36.33 -6.59 16.38
N HIS A 151 -35.24 -7.27 16.01
CA HIS A 151 -34.71 -8.46 16.68
C HIS A 151 -33.45 -8.17 17.52
N GLY A 152 -33.22 -6.90 17.90
CA GLY A 152 -32.20 -6.52 18.87
C GLY A 152 -30.82 -6.22 18.28
N ALA A 153 -30.72 -5.98 16.96
CA ALA A 153 -29.47 -5.48 16.39
C ALA A 153 -29.19 -4.05 16.85
N ASP A 154 -27.98 -3.81 17.36
CA ASP A 154 -27.54 -2.52 17.86
C ASP A 154 -26.88 -1.70 16.74
N PHE A 155 -27.56 -0.64 16.30
CA PHE A 155 -27.06 0.28 15.27
C PHE A 155 -25.92 1.19 15.75
N ASN A 156 -25.61 1.20 17.05
CA ASN A 156 -24.49 1.95 17.62
C ASN A 156 -23.15 1.21 17.51
N ILE A 157 -23.16 -0.10 17.20
CA ILE A 157 -21.93 -0.85 17.00
C ILE A 157 -21.26 -0.38 15.70
N THR A 158 -20.05 0.14 15.83
CA THR A 158 -19.21 0.60 14.72
C THR A 158 -18.16 -0.43 14.34
N ASN A 159 -17.58 -0.28 13.13
CA ASN A 159 -16.41 -1.06 12.75
C ASN A 159 -15.11 -0.60 13.44
N HIS A 160 -13.99 -1.27 13.17
CA HIS A 160 -12.64 -0.93 13.66
C HIS A 160 -12.18 0.51 13.41
N TYR A 161 -12.84 1.25 12.52
CA TYR A 161 -12.52 2.62 12.17
C TYR A 161 -13.54 3.63 12.72
N ASN A 162 -14.38 3.18 13.66
CA ASN A 162 -15.52 3.90 14.22
C ASN A 162 -16.54 4.36 13.16
N ASN A 163 -16.69 3.61 12.06
CA ASN A 163 -17.73 3.88 11.06
C ASN A 163 -19.03 3.20 11.47
N SER A 164 -20.10 3.99 11.64
CA SER A 164 -21.42 3.53 12.04
C SER A 164 -22.27 3.01 10.87
N CYS A 165 -23.39 2.36 11.19
CA CYS A 165 -24.41 1.96 10.20
C CYS A 165 -24.96 3.18 9.44
N LEU A 166 -25.19 4.29 10.13
CA LEU A 166 -25.63 5.55 9.54
C LEU A 166 -24.61 6.11 8.53
N MET A 167 -23.30 6.07 8.87
CA MET A 167 -22.25 6.53 7.96
C MET A 167 -22.19 5.72 6.67
N ILE A 168 -22.30 4.39 6.73
CA ILE A 168 -22.21 3.58 5.51
C ILE A 168 -23.46 3.70 4.63
N ALA A 169 -24.64 3.81 5.25
CA ALA A 169 -25.88 4.10 4.51
C ALA A 169 -25.80 5.48 3.84
N ALA A 170 -25.27 6.49 4.54
CA ALA A 170 -25.06 7.83 4.01
C ALA A 170 -24.04 7.85 2.86
N TYR A 171 -22.91 7.14 3.00
CA TYR A 171 -21.91 6.98 1.94
C TYR A 171 -22.50 6.34 0.67
N LYS A 172 -23.29 5.27 0.84
CA LYS A 172 -23.89 4.52 -0.25
C LYS A 172 -25.10 5.20 -0.91
N GLY A 173 -25.65 6.25 -0.32
CA GLY A 173 -26.81 6.96 -0.87
C GLY A 173 -28.16 6.33 -0.53
N HIS A 174 -28.22 5.47 0.48
CA HIS A 174 -29.44 4.77 0.87
C HIS A 174 -30.33 5.63 1.76
N LEU A 175 -31.00 6.62 1.15
CA LEU A 175 -31.82 7.62 1.84
C LEU A 175 -32.81 6.99 2.82
N GLU A 176 -33.61 6.01 2.40
CA GLU A 176 -34.64 5.42 3.26
C GLU A 176 -34.06 4.73 4.50
N ILE A 177 -32.86 4.15 4.40
CA ILE A 177 -32.15 3.56 5.55
C ILE A 177 -31.64 4.66 6.46
N VAL A 178 -31.09 5.74 5.91
CA VAL A 178 -30.67 6.89 6.71
C VAL A 178 -31.83 7.47 7.50
N SER A 179 -32.95 7.78 6.83
CA SER A 179 -34.15 8.34 7.49
C SER A 179 -34.68 7.37 8.56
N TYR A 180 -34.67 6.06 8.28
CA TYR A 180 -35.07 5.05 9.26
C TYR A 180 -34.13 5.00 10.47
N LEU A 181 -32.82 4.94 10.29
CA LEU A 181 -31.85 4.92 11.39
C LEU A 181 -31.96 6.19 12.26
N LEU A 182 -32.12 7.36 11.64
CA LEU A 182 -32.34 8.62 12.36
C LEU A 182 -33.65 8.58 13.16
N SER A 183 -34.72 8.01 12.59
CA SER A 183 -36.01 7.83 13.30
C SER A 183 -35.91 6.88 14.50
N GLN A 184 -34.94 5.96 14.49
CA GLN A 184 -34.65 5.06 15.61
C GLN A 184 -33.70 5.69 16.65
N GLY A 185 -33.27 6.94 16.46
CA GLY A 185 -32.41 7.66 17.38
C GLY A 185 -30.91 7.46 17.14
N ALA A 186 -30.49 7.05 15.94
CA ALA A 186 -29.06 7.04 15.59
C ALA A 186 -28.46 8.45 15.67
N ASP A 187 -27.34 8.61 16.38
CA ASP A 187 -26.65 9.89 16.51
C ASP A 187 -25.95 10.28 15.18
N PRO A 188 -26.36 11.38 14.51
CA PRO A 188 -25.73 11.83 13.27
C PRO A 188 -24.34 12.44 13.47
N ASN A 189 -23.93 12.71 14.72
CA ASN A 189 -22.69 13.40 15.06
C ASN A 189 -21.53 12.47 15.46
N ILE A 190 -21.74 11.15 15.41
CA ILE A 190 -20.65 10.18 15.58
C ILE A 190 -19.53 10.50 14.58
N ARG A 191 -18.29 10.39 15.03
CA ARG A 191 -17.08 10.67 14.23
C ARG A 191 -16.28 9.40 14.02
N ALA A 192 -16.00 9.07 12.76
CA ALA A 192 -15.03 8.04 12.42
C ALA A 192 -13.63 8.39 12.96
N HIS A 193 -12.68 7.45 12.92
CA HIS A 193 -11.32 7.73 13.37
C HIS A 193 -10.60 8.84 12.59
N CYS A 194 -11.01 9.12 11.35
CA CYS A 194 -10.56 10.27 10.57
C CYS A 194 -11.33 11.58 10.88
N GLY A 195 -12.19 11.58 11.89
CA GLY A 195 -13.03 12.72 12.26
C GLY A 195 -14.25 12.97 11.36
N ALA A 196 -14.43 12.19 10.28
CA ALA A 196 -15.57 12.32 9.38
C ALA A 196 -16.88 11.88 10.05
N THR A 197 -17.98 12.56 9.71
CA THR A 197 -19.35 12.25 10.16
C THR A 197 -20.17 11.67 9.00
N ALA A 198 -21.38 11.18 9.27
CA ALA A 198 -22.29 10.75 8.21
C ALA A 198 -22.53 11.85 7.15
N MET A 199 -22.54 13.12 7.57
CA MET A 199 -22.69 14.25 6.65
C MET A 199 -21.50 14.42 5.71
N HIS A 200 -20.26 14.16 6.16
CA HIS A 200 -19.09 14.18 5.27
C HIS A 200 -19.24 13.13 4.16
N PHE A 201 -19.56 11.90 4.53
CA PHE A 201 -19.73 10.81 3.55
C PHE A 201 -20.86 11.09 2.55
N ALA A 202 -22.01 11.62 3.02
CA ALA A 202 -23.10 12.01 2.12
C ALA A 202 -22.69 13.16 1.19
N ALA A 203 -21.99 14.17 1.73
CA ALA A 203 -21.58 15.36 1.01
C ALA A 203 -20.54 15.07 -0.07
N GLU A 204 -19.54 14.21 0.21
CA GLU A 204 -18.50 13.78 -0.73
C GLU A 204 -19.05 13.00 -1.93
N ASN A 205 -20.18 12.29 -1.71
CA ASN A 205 -20.81 11.44 -2.73
C ASN A 205 -22.05 12.10 -3.37
N GLY A 206 -22.32 13.38 -3.09
CA GLY A 206 -23.38 14.13 -3.75
C GLY A 206 -24.81 13.78 -3.29
N HIS A 207 -24.97 13.12 -2.15
CA HIS A 207 -26.28 12.67 -1.66
C HIS A 207 -27.06 13.80 -0.96
N THR A 208 -27.49 14.79 -1.74
CA THR A 208 -28.12 16.03 -1.25
C THR A 208 -29.32 15.80 -0.34
N PHE A 209 -30.17 14.82 -0.62
CA PHE A 209 -31.32 14.48 0.22
C PHE A 209 -30.90 13.89 1.58
N ILE A 210 -29.83 13.11 1.62
CA ILE A 210 -29.28 12.58 2.88
C ILE A 210 -28.69 13.72 3.72
N VAL A 211 -27.99 14.67 3.10
CA VAL A 211 -27.48 15.87 3.78
C VAL A 211 -28.64 16.67 4.40
N LYS A 212 -29.77 16.81 3.68
CA LYS A 212 -31.00 17.46 4.18
C LYS A 212 -31.57 16.73 5.40
N ASP A 213 -31.72 15.41 5.33
CA ASP A 213 -32.26 14.58 6.43
C ASP A 213 -31.37 14.63 7.67
N LEU A 214 -30.06 14.56 7.49
CA LEU A 214 -29.09 14.66 8.58
C LEU A 214 -29.20 16.02 9.29
N LEU A 215 -29.21 17.12 8.55
CA LEU A 215 -29.40 18.47 9.13
C LEU A 215 -30.75 18.59 9.85
N GLY A 216 -31.82 18.07 9.25
CA GLY A 216 -33.15 18.03 9.86
C GLY A 216 -33.21 17.22 11.17
N SER A 217 -32.26 16.29 11.35
CA SER A 217 -32.15 15.43 12.53
C SER A 217 -31.06 15.90 13.52
N GLY A 218 -30.62 17.16 13.43
CA GLY A 218 -29.68 17.76 14.38
C GLY A 218 -28.20 17.45 14.13
N ALA A 219 -27.83 17.07 12.90
CA ALA A 219 -26.42 16.92 12.53
C ALA A 219 -25.70 18.28 12.52
N LEU A 220 -24.52 18.32 13.13
CA LEU A 220 -23.64 19.48 13.20
C LEU A 220 -22.68 19.51 12.01
N VAL A 221 -22.36 20.72 11.53
CA VAL A 221 -21.35 20.95 10.49
C VAL A 221 -19.98 21.04 11.15
N LEU A 222 -19.32 19.89 11.34
CA LEU A 222 -18.03 19.78 12.03
C LEU A 222 -16.86 19.64 11.03
N LYS A 223 -15.63 19.98 11.45
CA LYS A 223 -14.41 19.66 10.70
C LYS A 223 -13.93 18.23 10.98
N ASN A 224 -13.43 17.51 9.97
CA ASN A 224 -12.74 16.22 10.13
C ASN A 224 -11.26 16.39 10.58
N GLU A 225 -10.48 15.31 10.68
CA GLU A 225 -9.04 15.39 11.06
C GLU A 225 -8.20 16.19 10.05
N ASN A 226 -8.63 16.30 8.79
CA ASN A 226 -7.98 17.10 7.75
C ASN A 226 -8.42 18.58 7.77
N GLY A 227 -9.26 18.99 8.73
CA GLY A 227 -9.79 20.35 8.81
C GLY A 227 -10.91 20.67 7.83
N MET A 228 -11.40 19.68 7.08
CA MET A 228 -12.47 19.84 6.08
C MET A 228 -13.84 19.77 6.75
N THR A 229 -14.73 20.70 6.41
CA THR A 229 -16.17 20.57 6.72
C THR A 229 -16.86 19.74 5.61
N PRO A 230 -18.09 19.24 5.82
CA PRO A 230 -18.86 18.59 4.76
C PRO A 230 -19.03 19.46 3.50
N LEU A 231 -19.14 20.79 3.68
CA LEU A 231 -19.18 21.75 2.57
C LEU A 231 -17.88 21.75 1.76
N MET A 232 -16.73 21.80 2.42
CA MET A 232 -15.42 21.78 1.74
C MET A 232 -15.16 20.42 1.08
N SER A 233 -15.54 19.33 1.74
CA SER A 233 -15.48 17.98 1.17
C SER A 233 -16.32 17.86 -0.11
N ALA A 234 -17.55 18.40 -0.12
CA ALA A 234 -18.40 18.43 -1.32
C ALA A 234 -17.78 19.28 -2.45
N ALA A 235 -17.20 20.44 -2.10
CA ALA A 235 -16.54 21.32 -3.06
C ALA A 235 -15.32 20.65 -3.70
N GLU A 236 -14.48 19.98 -2.90
CA GLU A 236 -13.31 19.23 -3.36
C GLU A 236 -13.72 18.11 -4.34
N ARG A 237 -14.84 17.42 -4.06
CA ARG A 237 -15.39 16.32 -4.86
C ARG A 237 -16.34 16.75 -5.98
N THR A 238 -16.37 18.02 -6.34
CA THR A 238 -17.21 18.57 -7.42
C THR A 238 -18.72 18.36 -7.24
N GLN A 239 -19.19 18.15 -6.00
CA GLN A 239 -20.59 17.91 -5.67
C GLN A 239 -21.40 19.21 -5.60
N ALA A 240 -21.59 19.82 -6.76
CA ALA A 240 -22.16 21.16 -6.90
C ALA A 240 -23.54 21.33 -6.24
N GLU A 241 -24.43 20.34 -6.34
CA GLU A 241 -25.77 20.43 -5.75
C GLU A 241 -25.72 20.52 -4.22
N VAL A 242 -24.84 19.74 -3.59
CA VAL A 242 -24.62 19.77 -2.14
C VAL A 242 -24.03 21.13 -1.73
N VAL A 243 -23.03 21.63 -2.48
CA VAL A 243 -22.42 22.94 -2.22
C VAL A 243 -23.45 24.06 -2.32
N GLU A 244 -24.26 24.09 -3.39
CA GLU A 244 -25.29 25.10 -3.59
C GLU A 244 -26.35 25.07 -2.48
N PHE A 245 -26.73 23.88 -2.02
CA PHE A 245 -27.65 23.73 -0.89
C PHE A 245 -27.04 24.23 0.44
N LEU A 246 -25.81 23.85 0.76
CA LEU A 246 -25.15 24.20 2.03
C LEU A 246 -24.79 25.68 2.10
N VAL A 247 -24.33 26.29 1.00
CA VAL A 247 -24.08 27.75 0.88
C VAL A 247 -25.36 28.57 1.08
N GLY A 248 -26.52 27.99 0.77
CA GLY A 248 -27.82 28.62 1.00
C GLY A 248 -28.23 28.74 2.48
N LYS A 249 -27.51 28.11 3.41
CA LYS A 249 -27.81 28.16 4.84
C LYS A 249 -27.40 29.48 5.48
N SER A 250 -28.14 29.88 6.52
CA SER A 250 -27.90 31.12 7.29
C SER A 250 -26.63 31.07 8.10
N ASP A 251 -26.22 29.87 8.54
CA ASP A 251 -25.17 29.68 9.53
C ASP A 251 -23.77 29.66 8.91
N ILE A 252 -23.67 29.68 7.57
CA ILE A 252 -22.42 29.74 6.83
C ILE A 252 -22.10 31.21 6.56
N THR A 253 -20.89 31.64 6.92
CA THR A 253 -20.42 33.01 6.68
C THR A 253 -20.18 33.29 5.21
N LEU A 254 -20.17 34.56 4.80
CA LEU A 254 -19.90 34.91 3.39
C LEU A 254 -18.50 34.44 2.93
N GLU A 255 -17.50 34.48 3.81
CA GLU A 255 -16.15 33.99 3.54
C GLU A 255 -16.14 32.48 3.27
N GLU A 256 -16.79 31.68 4.13
CA GLU A 256 -16.91 30.23 3.92
C GLU A 256 -17.66 29.88 2.62
N LYS A 257 -18.68 30.68 2.25
CA LYS A 257 -19.38 30.51 0.97
C LYS A 257 -18.45 30.75 -0.21
N ILE A 258 -17.64 31.81 -0.14
CA ILE A 258 -16.69 32.17 -1.19
C ILE A 258 -15.64 31.07 -1.30
N ASP A 259 -15.01 30.66 -0.20
CA ASP A 259 -13.96 29.64 -0.21
C ASP A 259 -14.47 28.30 -0.75
N ALA A 260 -15.67 27.86 -0.34
CA ALA A 260 -16.26 26.62 -0.85
C ALA A 260 -16.58 26.67 -2.34
N LEU A 261 -17.12 27.79 -2.84
CA LEU A 261 -17.44 27.94 -4.27
C LEU A 261 -16.17 28.14 -5.12
N GLU A 262 -15.13 28.80 -4.59
CA GLU A 262 -13.83 28.94 -5.25
C GLU A 262 -13.15 27.57 -5.35
N LEU A 263 -13.15 26.78 -4.26
CA LEU A 263 -12.65 25.42 -4.26
C LEU A 263 -13.45 24.51 -5.21
N LEU A 264 -14.78 24.67 -5.29
CA LEU A 264 -15.62 23.95 -6.25
C LEU A 264 -15.19 24.28 -7.69
N GLY A 265 -15.00 25.56 -8.00
CA GLY A 265 -14.52 26.00 -9.31
C GLY A 265 -13.12 25.46 -9.64
N ALA A 266 -12.21 25.51 -8.68
CA ALA A 266 -10.86 24.96 -8.79
C ALA A 266 -10.86 23.44 -9.02
N SER A 267 -11.76 22.72 -8.35
CA SER A 267 -11.92 21.27 -8.48
C SER A 267 -12.45 20.92 -9.87
N PHE A 268 -13.47 21.62 -10.39
CA PHE A 268 -13.90 21.43 -11.79
C PHE A 268 -12.79 21.66 -12.82
N ALA A 269 -11.81 22.53 -12.53
CA ALA A 269 -10.71 22.81 -13.45
C ALA A 269 -9.64 21.71 -13.48
N ASN A 270 -9.50 20.91 -12.41
CA ASN A 270 -8.39 19.97 -12.23
C ASN A 270 -8.81 18.61 -11.62
N ASP A 271 -10.09 18.26 -11.68
CA ASP A 271 -10.58 16.93 -11.35
C ASP A 271 -10.43 15.97 -12.54
N LYS A 272 -10.22 14.69 -12.24
CA LYS A 272 -10.02 13.66 -13.27
C LYS A 272 -11.34 13.23 -13.93
N GLU A 273 -12.41 13.15 -13.16
CA GLU A 273 -13.66 12.50 -13.57
C GLU A 273 -14.70 13.53 -14.02
N ASN A 274 -14.77 14.66 -13.34
CA ASN A 274 -15.77 15.71 -13.50
C ASN A 274 -15.20 16.99 -14.13
N TYR A 275 -14.07 16.86 -14.85
CA TYR A 275 -13.39 17.96 -15.52
C TYR A 275 -14.35 18.83 -16.36
N CYS A 276 -14.52 20.11 -16.01
CA CYS A 276 -15.39 21.02 -16.73
C CYS A 276 -14.97 22.49 -16.55
N LEU A 277 -14.25 23.06 -17.53
CA LEU A 277 -13.82 24.46 -17.50
C LEU A 277 -14.97 25.47 -17.51
N THR A 278 -16.10 25.13 -18.13
CA THR A 278 -17.29 26.01 -18.13
C THR A 278 -17.87 26.13 -16.73
N SER A 279 -17.99 25.01 -16.00
CA SER A 279 -18.42 25.01 -14.60
C SER A 279 -17.38 25.68 -13.71
N ALA A 280 -16.08 25.42 -13.93
CA ALA A 280 -15.01 26.09 -13.21
C ALA A 280 -15.16 27.62 -13.29
N TYR A 281 -15.21 28.16 -14.52
CA TYR A 281 -15.37 29.60 -14.74
C TYR A 281 -16.70 30.12 -14.16
N LYS A 282 -17.81 29.38 -14.29
CA LYS A 282 -19.10 29.77 -13.70
C LYS A 282 -18.99 30.04 -12.20
N TYR A 283 -18.37 29.14 -11.44
CA TYR A 283 -18.25 29.30 -9.98
C TYR A 283 -17.20 30.33 -9.58
N LEU A 284 -16.08 30.42 -10.30
CA LEU A 284 -15.07 31.47 -10.09
C LEU A 284 -15.65 32.87 -10.38
N TYR A 285 -16.47 33.01 -11.42
CA TYR A 285 -17.13 34.27 -11.75
C TYR A 285 -18.14 34.67 -10.67
N LYS A 286 -18.98 33.71 -10.24
CA LYS A 286 -19.97 33.91 -9.17
C LYS A 286 -19.31 34.35 -7.87
N THR A 287 -18.18 33.77 -7.50
CA THR A 287 -17.45 34.13 -6.27
C THR A 287 -16.81 35.50 -6.36
N MET A 288 -16.28 35.87 -7.53
CA MET A 288 -15.80 37.24 -7.75
C MET A 288 -16.93 38.25 -7.57
N GLN A 289 -18.14 37.98 -8.08
CA GLN A 289 -19.30 38.85 -7.83
C GLN A 289 -19.65 38.95 -6.33
N LEU A 290 -19.58 37.85 -5.59
CA LEU A 290 -19.84 37.84 -4.14
C LEU A 290 -18.81 38.68 -3.36
N ARG A 291 -17.53 38.63 -3.72
CA ARG A 291 -16.46 39.41 -3.09
C ARG A 291 -16.69 40.93 -3.18
N TYR A 292 -17.31 41.39 -4.28
CA TYR A 292 -17.59 42.79 -4.58
C TYR A 292 -19.06 43.18 -4.37
N GLN A 293 -19.86 42.31 -3.75
CA GLN A 293 -21.30 42.53 -3.59
C GLN A 293 -21.61 43.76 -2.71
N ASP A 294 -20.83 43.98 -1.66
CA ASP A 294 -20.92 45.18 -0.80
C ASP A 294 -19.73 46.13 -1.09
N PRO A 295 -19.97 47.28 -1.75
CA PRO A 295 -18.92 48.26 -2.04
C PRO A 295 -18.22 48.82 -0.80
N ASN A 296 -18.87 48.79 0.37
CA ASN A 296 -18.31 49.28 1.62
C ASN A 296 -17.49 48.22 2.37
N ASN A 297 -17.62 46.94 1.99
CA ASN A 297 -16.94 45.81 2.64
C ASN A 297 -16.50 44.75 1.61
N ILE A 298 -15.54 45.13 0.78
CA ILE A 298 -14.99 44.24 -0.27
C ILE A 298 -14.09 43.17 0.37
N ILE A 299 -14.39 41.90 0.11
CA ILE A 299 -13.58 40.76 0.58
C ILE A 299 -12.49 40.46 -0.47
N ARG A 300 -11.34 41.12 -0.35
CA ARG A 300 -10.19 40.90 -1.25
C ARG A 300 -9.60 39.51 -1.07
N LYS A 301 -9.07 38.93 -2.16
CA LYS A 301 -8.26 37.71 -2.05
C LYS A 301 -6.94 38.06 -1.34
N PRO A 302 -6.40 37.17 -0.49
CA PRO A 302 -5.11 37.41 0.14
C PRO A 302 -4.00 37.36 -0.90
N GLU A 303 -2.95 38.15 -0.70
CA GLU A 303 -1.75 38.11 -1.54
C GLU A 303 -0.93 36.86 -1.17
N CYS A 304 -0.71 35.98 -2.14
CA CYS A 304 0.11 34.78 -2.00
C CYS A 304 1.36 34.89 -2.88
N GLU A 305 2.49 34.37 -2.38
CA GLU A 305 3.72 34.30 -3.15
C GLU A 305 3.54 33.39 -4.37
N PRO A 306 3.93 33.83 -5.58
CA PRO A 306 3.77 33.01 -6.78
C PRO A 306 4.60 31.72 -6.71
N ILE A 307 3.96 30.60 -6.99
CA ILE A 307 4.61 29.29 -7.00
C ILE A 307 5.14 29.00 -8.40
N ALA A 308 6.43 28.69 -8.51
CA ALA A 308 7.10 28.42 -9.79
C ALA A 308 6.44 27.29 -10.60
N ALA A 309 5.99 26.24 -9.91
CA ALA A 309 5.28 25.12 -10.53
C ALA A 309 3.96 25.53 -11.20
N TYR A 310 3.33 26.61 -10.72
CA TYR A 310 2.14 27.20 -11.32
C TYR A 310 2.49 28.28 -12.33
N GLN A 311 3.70 28.27 -12.89
CA GLN A 311 4.17 29.28 -13.85
C GLN A 311 4.23 30.69 -13.22
N ASN A 312 4.46 30.76 -11.89
CA ASN A 312 4.38 31.99 -11.10
C ASN A 312 3.03 32.69 -11.25
N TRP A 313 1.95 31.91 -11.40
CA TRP A 313 0.60 32.44 -11.52
C TRP A 313 0.19 33.21 -10.26
N LYS A 314 -0.42 34.37 -10.47
CA LYS A 314 -1.06 35.16 -9.43
C LYS A 314 -2.56 35.08 -9.64
N GLU A 315 -3.29 34.78 -8.57
CA GLU A 315 -4.74 34.70 -8.64
C GLU A 315 -5.35 36.01 -9.12
N THR A 316 -6.35 35.88 -9.99
CA THR A 316 -7.17 37.01 -10.43
C THR A 316 -7.81 37.71 -9.25
N GLN A 317 -7.67 39.03 -9.19
CA GLN A 317 -8.15 39.90 -8.11
C GLN A 317 -9.46 40.59 -8.48
N THR A 318 -9.68 40.90 -9.76
CA THR A 318 -10.87 41.60 -10.23
C THR A 318 -11.68 40.77 -11.24
N LEU A 319 -12.92 41.21 -11.49
CA LEU A 319 -13.79 40.60 -12.50
C LEU A 319 -13.19 40.73 -13.90
N GLU A 320 -12.55 41.85 -14.23
CA GLU A 320 -11.93 42.10 -15.53
C GLU A 320 -10.75 41.15 -15.77
N GLU A 321 -9.91 40.93 -14.76
CA GLU A 321 -8.80 39.98 -14.82
C GLU A 321 -9.31 38.55 -15.05
N LEU A 322 -10.39 38.16 -14.36
CA LEU A 322 -11.01 36.86 -14.53
C LEU A 322 -11.66 36.70 -15.92
N GLU A 323 -12.33 37.73 -16.43
CA GLU A 323 -12.88 37.76 -17.79
C GLU A 323 -11.79 37.61 -18.86
N ALA A 324 -10.61 38.19 -18.65
CA ALA A 324 -9.48 38.08 -19.57
C ALA A 324 -8.99 36.63 -19.74
N ILE A 325 -9.11 35.79 -18.71
CA ILE A 325 -8.66 34.38 -18.75
C ILE A 325 -9.75 33.39 -19.17
N ARG A 326 -10.99 33.84 -19.37
CA ARG A 326 -12.16 32.98 -19.68
C ARG A 326 -11.91 31.99 -20.83
N ASN A 327 -11.25 32.46 -21.89
CA ASN A 327 -11.00 31.67 -23.10
C ASN A 327 -9.59 31.05 -23.11
N ASN A 328 -8.88 31.05 -21.98
CA ASN A 328 -7.54 30.48 -21.84
C ASN A 328 -7.57 29.26 -20.89
N PRO A 329 -7.65 28.03 -21.41
CA PRO A 329 -7.70 26.82 -20.60
C PRO A 329 -6.52 26.67 -19.63
N ASN A 330 -5.30 26.97 -20.08
CA ASN A 330 -4.11 26.84 -19.24
C ASN A 330 -4.14 27.82 -18.07
N ALA A 331 -4.58 29.07 -18.29
CA ALA A 331 -4.75 30.05 -17.24
C ALA A 331 -5.77 29.59 -16.19
N LEU A 332 -6.93 29.07 -16.62
CA LEU A 332 -7.94 28.54 -15.69
C LEU A 332 -7.43 27.35 -14.87
N HIS A 333 -6.57 26.50 -15.44
CA HIS A 333 -5.94 25.42 -14.68
C HIS A 333 -5.00 25.96 -13.60
N MET A 334 -4.13 26.92 -13.94
CA MET A 334 -3.20 27.51 -12.99
C MET A 334 -3.94 28.31 -11.90
N GLU A 335 -4.98 29.06 -12.27
CA GLU A 335 -5.89 29.74 -11.34
C GLU A 335 -6.50 28.73 -10.35
N GLY A 336 -7.01 27.60 -10.86
CA GLY A 336 -7.58 26.54 -10.02
C GLY A 336 -6.56 25.90 -9.08
N LEU A 337 -5.33 25.66 -9.51
CA LEU A 337 -4.28 25.10 -8.64
C LEU A 337 -3.89 26.07 -7.52
N ALA A 338 -3.72 27.36 -7.86
CA ALA A 338 -3.41 28.40 -6.89
C ALA A 338 -4.52 28.57 -5.85
N ILE A 339 -5.78 28.64 -6.29
CA ILE A 339 -6.95 28.70 -5.41
C ILE A 339 -7.00 27.49 -4.48
N ARG A 340 -6.81 26.27 -5.02
CA ARG A 340 -6.88 25.03 -4.23
C ARG A 340 -5.84 25.05 -3.11
N GLU A 341 -4.58 25.39 -3.41
CA GLU A 341 -3.53 25.44 -2.39
C GLU A 341 -3.74 26.56 -1.36
N ARG A 342 -4.26 27.72 -1.77
CA ARG A 342 -4.62 28.79 -0.83
C ARG A 342 -5.75 28.38 0.12
N VAL A 343 -6.84 27.85 -0.43
CA VAL A 343 -8.07 27.56 0.32
C VAL A 343 -7.88 26.37 1.27
N LEU A 344 -7.19 25.32 0.82
CA LEU A 344 -6.96 24.12 1.63
C LEU A 344 -5.70 24.21 2.50
N GLY A 345 -4.73 25.04 2.08
CA GLY A 345 -3.42 25.15 2.69
C GLY A 345 -2.44 24.04 2.23
N PRO A 346 -1.12 24.28 2.30
CA PRO A 346 -0.10 23.32 1.85
C PRO A 346 -0.04 22.04 2.70
N ASN A 347 -0.57 22.10 3.93
CA ASN A 347 -0.65 20.97 4.85
C ASN A 347 -1.90 20.09 4.63
N SER A 348 -2.66 20.33 3.55
CA SER A 348 -3.81 19.49 3.22
C SER A 348 -3.40 18.34 2.30
N PRO A 349 -3.77 17.08 2.63
CA PRO A 349 -3.47 15.92 1.79
C PRO A 349 -4.23 15.93 0.45
N GLU A 350 -5.22 16.80 0.27
CA GLU A 350 -6.03 16.88 -0.96
C GLU A 350 -5.41 17.77 -2.05
N VAL A 351 -4.45 18.63 -1.70
CA VAL A 351 -3.79 19.52 -2.68
C VAL A 351 -3.00 18.74 -3.73
N PRO A 352 -2.11 17.79 -3.38
CA PRO A 352 -1.23 17.12 -4.34
C PRO A 352 -1.94 16.39 -5.48
N HIS A 353 -3.14 15.85 -5.24
CA HIS A 353 -3.86 15.03 -6.22
C HIS A 353 -4.11 15.77 -7.55
N SER A 354 -4.57 17.03 -7.49
CA SER A 354 -4.82 17.84 -8.69
C SER A 354 -3.54 18.21 -9.43
N LEU A 355 -2.43 18.42 -8.71
CA LEU A 355 -1.12 18.70 -9.33
C LEU A 355 -0.61 17.46 -10.07
N ILE A 356 -0.72 16.29 -9.45
CA ILE A 356 -0.29 15.02 -10.03
C ILE A 356 -1.09 14.74 -11.31
N PHE A 357 -2.42 14.87 -11.24
CA PHE A 357 -3.29 14.71 -12.40
C PHE A 357 -2.94 15.70 -13.53
N ARG A 358 -2.82 16.99 -13.22
CA ARG A 358 -2.46 18.01 -14.21
C ARG A 358 -1.07 17.76 -14.82
N GLY A 359 -0.12 17.30 -14.02
CA GLY A 359 1.21 16.88 -14.48
C GLY A 359 1.13 15.70 -15.45
N ALA A 360 0.31 14.68 -15.16
CA ALA A 360 0.08 13.55 -16.06
C ALA A 360 -0.49 14.01 -17.41
N VAL A 361 -1.46 14.94 -17.42
CA VAL A 361 -2.00 15.53 -18.66
C VAL A 361 -0.91 16.23 -19.48
N PHE A 362 0.06 16.87 -18.84
CA PHE A 362 1.22 17.45 -19.55
C PHE A 362 2.17 16.38 -20.08
N ALA A 363 2.41 15.30 -19.33
CA ALA A 363 3.25 14.19 -19.77
C ALA A 363 2.67 13.49 -21.02
N ASP A 364 1.35 13.25 -21.05
CA ASP A 364 0.65 12.67 -22.21
C ASP A 364 0.80 13.52 -23.48
N GLN A 365 1.02 14.83 -23.30
CA GLN A 365 1.26 15.80 -24.37
C GLN A 365 2.76 16.03 -24.64
N ILE A 366 3.65 15.19 -24.09
CA ILE A 366 5.11 15.27 -24.23
C ILE A 366 5.70 16.57 -23.61
N ARG A 367 4.92 17.28 -22.78
CA ARG A 367 5.35 18.49 -22.05
C ARG A 367 5.98 18.12 -20.70
N PHE A 368 7.02 17.29 -20.73
CA PHE A 368 7.63 16.71 -19.52
C PHE A 368 8.16 17.74 -18.53
N ASN A 369 8.73 18.87 -19.00
CA ASN A 369 9.21 19.93 -18.09
C ASN A 369 8.08 20.45 -17.18
N ARG A 370 6.88 20.66 -17.73
CA ARG A 370 5.71 21.12 -16.96
C ARG A 370 5.16 20.05 -16.04
N CYS A 371 5.20 18.79 -16.47
CA CYS A 371 4.85 17.65 -15.61
C CYS A 371 5.77 17.61 -14.38
N ILE A 372 7.09 17.64 -14.61
CA ILE A 372 8.10 17.55 -13.57
C ILE A 372 8.00 18.72 -12.58
N ASP A 373 7.79 19.96 -13.05
CA ASP A 373 7.60 21.12 -12.18
C ASP A 373 6.43 20.91 -11.20
N LEU A 374 5.28 20.47 -11.70
CA LEU A 374 4.09 20.20 -10.87
C LEU A 374 4.30 19.02 -9.92
N TRP A 375 4.87 17.93 -10.41
CA TRP A 375 5.11 16.74 -9.59
C TRP A 375 6.16 16.99 -8.52
N LEU A 376 7.17 17.83 -8.76
CA LEU A 376 8.17 18.18 -7.73
C LEU A 376 7.54 19.00 -6.61
N HIS A 377 6.64 19.93 -6.96
CA HIS A 377 5.87 20.67 -5.95
C HIS A 377 4.91 19.75 -5.19
N ALA A 378 4.19 18.86 -5.89
CA ALA A 378 3.34 17.86 -5.26
C ALA A 378 4.14 16.95 -4.31
N LEU A 379 5.30 16.46 -4.73
CA LEU A 379 6.20 15.64 -3.91
C LEU A 379 6.61 16.38 -2.63
N HIS A 380 6.95 17.66 -2.73
CA HIS A 380 7.25 18.49 -1.57
C HIS A 380 6.07 18.59 -0.60
N LEU A 381 4.87 18.87 -1.10
CA LEU A 381 3.64 18.93 -0.30
C LEU A 381 3.33 17.58 0.38
N VAL A 382 3.47 16.46 -0.33
CA VAL A 382 3.28 15.11 0.26
C VAL A 382 4.29 14.86 1.38
N GLN A 383 5.55 15.26 1.19
CA GLN A 383 6.58 15.15 2.23
C GLN A 383 6.32 16.03 3.45
N LEU A 384 5.74 17.22 3.29
CA LEU A 384 5.33 18.08 4.41
C LEU A 384 4.23 17.42 5.24
N ASN A 385 3.32 16.69 4.58
CA ASN A 385 2.21 15.98 5.21
C ASN A 385 2.60 14.63 5.83
N ASN A 386 3.89 14.26 5.86
CA ASN A 386 4.40 12.96 6.32
C ASN A 386 3.65 11.76 5.69
N SER A 387 3.21 11.93 4.44
CA SER A 387 2.53 10.92 3.66
C SER A 387 3.54 10.15 2.80
N SER A 388 3.20 8.91 2.44
CA SER A 388 4.06 8.04 1.64
C SER A 388 4.21 8.58 0.21
N VAL A 389 5.44 8.66 -0.28
CA VAL A 389 5.78 9.14 -1.64
C VAL A 389 6.10 7.99 -2.61
N ALA A 390 5.87 6.73 -2.23
CA ALA A 390 6.32 5.58 -3.02
C ALA A 390 5.80 5.60 -4.47
N LYS A 391 4.52 5.91 -4.65
CA LYS A 391 3.91 6.06 -5.98
C LYS A 391 4.48 7.25 -6.75
N ASP A 392 4.82 8.34 -6.06
CA ASP A 392 5.36 9.55 -6.69
C ASP A 392 6.78 9.33 -7.19
N LEU A 393 7.63 8.68 -6.38
CA LEU A 393 8.99 8.30 -6.79
C LEU A 393 8.98 7.38 -8.02
N LEU A 394 8.06 6.42 -8.06
CA LEU A 394 7.94 5.50 -9.20
C LEU A 394 7.52 6.25 -10.47
N ARG A 395 6.54 7.16 -10.37
CA ARG A 395 6.12 8.01 -11.49
C ARG A 395 7.29 8.81 -12.07
N PHE A 396 8.17 9.35 -11.22
CA PHE A 396 9.38 10.04 -11.69
C PHE A 396 10.33 9.09 -12.42
N ALA A 397 10.58 7.89 -11.88
CA ALA A 397 11.43 6.90 -12.55
C ALA A 397 10.88 6.53 -13.93
N GLN A 398 9.56 6.39 -14.06
CA GLN A 398 8.87 6.09 -15.32
C GLN A 398 9.01 7.22 -16.35
N VAL A 399 8.70 8.47 -15.95
CA VAL A 399 8.81 9.64 -16.86
C VAL A 399 10.26 9.89 -17.27
N PHE A 400 11.22 9.82 -16.34
CA PHE A 400 12.63 9.96 -16.67
C PHE A 400 13.11 8.85 -17.62
N SER A 401 12.67 7.61 -17.43
CA SER A 401 12.99 6.50 -18.33
C SER A 401 12.41 6.73 -19.73
N GLN A 402 11.16 7.21 -19.81
CA GLN A 402 10.52 7.56 -21.07
C GLN A 402 11.25 8.70 -21.79
N MET A 403 11.66 9.75 -21.08
CA MET A 403 12.43 10.87 -21.66
C MET A 403 13.76 10.39 -22.24
N ILE A 404 14.49 9.52 -21.53
CA ILE A 404 15.75 8.93 -22.00
C ILE A 404 15.50 8.08 -23.26
N ASN A 405 14.45 7.25 -23.27
CA ASN A 405 14.12 6.40 -24.42
C ASN A 405 13.76 7.25 -25.67
N LEU A 406 13.02 8.34 -25.47
CA LEU A 406 12.69 9.31 -26.51
C LEU A 406 13.86 10.25 -26.88
N LYS A 407 15.03 10.10 -26.24
CA LYS A 407 16.23 10.93 -26.44
C LYS A 407 15.99 12.42 -26.19
N LEU A 408 15.10 12.75 -25.27
CA LEU A 408 14.88 14.11 -24.80
C LEU A 408 15.94 14.49 -23.75
N ASP A 409 16.22 15.78 -23.62
CA ASP A 409 17.17 16.26 -22.63
C ASP A 409 16.57 16.14 -21.22
N LEU A 410 17.28 15.43 -20.35
CA LEU A 410 16.92 15.25 -18.95
C LEU A 410 18.01 15.87 -18.09
N HIS A 411 17.70 17.01 -17.48
CA HIS A 411 18.67 17.74 -16.65
C HIS A 411 19.01 16.96 -15.39
N PHE A 412 20.32 16.89 -15.13
CA PHE A 412 20.91 16.26 -13.96
C PHE A 412 20.27 16.71 -12.63
N THR A 413 20.05 18.01 -12.46
CA THR A 413 19.51 18.61 -11.22
C THR A 413 18.09 18.13 -10.88
N LEU A 414 17.30 17.71 -11.88
CA LEU A 414 15.96 17.17 -11.66
C LEU A 414 16.04 15.77 -11.04
N VAL A 415 16.89 14.91 -11.60
CA VAL A 415 17.12 13.57 -11.07
C VAL A 415 17.72 13.63 -9.67
N GLU A 416 18.67 14.56 -9.44
CA GLU A 416 19.26 14.81 -8.11
C GLU A 416 18.20 15.10 -7.05
N LYS A 417 17.24 16.00 -7.34
CA LYS A 417 16.15 16.35 -6.40
C LYS A 417 15.27 15.14 -6.06
N VAL A 418 14.93 14.32 -7.04
CA VAL A 418 14.07 13.14 -6.81
C VAL A 418 14.82 12.07 -6.04
N VAL A 419 16.12 11.83 -6.33
CA VAL A 419 16.95 10.93 -5.53
C VAL A 419 17.06 11.43 -4.09
N ALA A 420 17.22 12.74 -3.88
CA ALA A 420 17.25 13.32 -2.53
C ALA A 420 15.93 13.08 -1.77
N ALA A 421 14.79 13.23 -2.43
CA ALA A 421 13.50 12.90 -1.86
C ALA A 421 13.38 11.40 -1.51
N ALA A 422 13.90 10.51 -2.37
CA ALA A 422 13.92 9.06 -2.11
C ALA A 422 14.77 8.70 -0.89
N VAL A 423 15.94 9.32 -0.72
CA VAL A 423 16.79 9.12 0.47
C VAL A 423 16.08 9.58 1.74
N LEU A 424 15.43 10.74 1.71
CA LEU A 424 14.65 11.24 2.85
C LEU A 424 13.50 10.30 3.22
N GLU A 425 12.78 9.77 2.22
CA GLU A 425 11.68 8.84 2.46
C GLU A 425 12.16 7.53 3.05
N LEU A 426 13.23 6.95 2.50
CA LEU A 426 13.86 5.75 3.04
C LEU A 426 14.32 5.93 4.49
N GLN A 427 14.86 7.10 4.84
CA GLN A 427 15.20 7.44 6.21
C GLN A 427 13.94 7.47 7.10
N ARG A 428 12.87 8.14 6.68
CA ARG A 428 11.59 8.19 7.41
C ARG A 428 10.97 6.81 7.59
N ASN A 429 10.99 5.97 6.57
CA ASN A 429 10.50 4.60 6.65
C ASN A 429 11.30 3.81 7.70
N LYS A 430 12.63 3.96 7.72
CA LYS A 430 13.49 3.30 8.72
C LYS A 430 13.17 3.74 10.15
N GLU A 431 12.97 5.06 10.35
CA GLU A 431 12.59 5.63 11.64
C GLU A 431 11.20 5.14 12.10
N ARG A 432 10.20 5.13 11.20
CA ARG A 432 8.83 4.63 11.49
C ARG A 432 8.79 3.14 11.78
N ILE A 433 9.60 2.33 11.09
CA ILE A 433 9.71 0.89 11.37
C ILE A 433 10.36 0.65 12.73
N GLY A 434 11.35 1.47 13.11
CA GLY A 434 12.00 1.40 14.42
C GLY A 434 11.10 1.86 15.58
N ASN A 435 10.29 2.90 15.35
CA ASN A 435 9.39 3.52 16.32
C ASN A 435 7.98 3.70 15.73
N PRO A 436 7.17 2.63 15.65
CA PRO A 436 5.85 2.69 15.04
C PRO A 436 4.85 3.44 15.91
N ARG A 437 3.99 4.24 15.28
CA ARG A 437 2.89 4.94 15.94
C ARG A 437 1.68 4.00 16.09
N PRO A 438 0.72 4.28 16.98
CA PRO A 438 -0.46 3.43 17.18
C PRO A 438 -1.32 3.22 15.92
N LYS A 439 -1.30 4.17 14.97
CA LYS A 439 -2.04 4.09 13.69
C LYS A 439 -1.23 3.43 12.55
N ASP A 440 0.04 3.07 12.76
CA ASP A 440 0.90 2.55 11.70
C ASP A 440 0.69 1.04 11.48
N ASP A 441 0.52 0.63 10.21
CA ASP A 441 0.51 -0.78 9.81
C ASP A 441 1.93 -1.22 9.42
N MET A 442 2.49 -2.16 10.19
CA MET A 442 3.86 -2.64 10.01
C MET A 442 4.08 -3.43 8.73
N ASN A 443 3.05 -4.10 8.20
CA ASN A 443 3.18 -4.84 6.94
C ASN A 443 3.23 -3.85 5.79
N LEU A 444 2.31 -2.88 5.77
CA LEU A 444 2.28 -1.82 4.77
C LEU A 444 3.60 -1.03 4.76
N LEU A 445 4.11 -0.62 5.93
CA LEU A 445 5.39 0.09 6.02
C LEU A 445 6.57 -0.71 5.44
N LYS A 446 6.58 -2.03 5.59
CA LYS A 446 7.60 -2.90 5.02
C LYS A 446 7.46 -3.06 3.51
N GLU A 447 6.23 -3.04 2.99
CA GLU A 447 5.96 -2.99 1.53
C GLU A 447 6.46 -1.68 0.95
N GLU A 448 6.09 -0.56 1.57
CA GLU A 448 6.52 0.77 1.15
C GLU A 448 8.05 0.91 1.15
N MET A 449 8.72 0.38 2.18
CA MET A 449 10.19 0.36 2.24
C MET A 449 10.80 -0.43 1.07
N GLU A 450 10.21 -1.55 0.70
CA GLU A 450 10.69 -2.41 -0.40
C GLU A 450 10.49 -1.73 -1.76
N ASP A 451 9.32 -1.14 -1.99
CA ASP A 451 9.01 -0.35 -3.19
C ASP A 451 9.93 0.87 -3.33
N ASN A 452 10.17 1.60 -2.23
CA ASN A 452 11.06 2.76 -2.20
C ASN A 452 12.52 2.36 -2.42
N LEU A 453 12.96 1.22 -1.88
CA LEU A 453 14.32 0.71 -2.09
C LEU A 453 14.55 0.38 -3.57
N LEU A 454 13.59 -0.30 -4.19
CA LEU A 454 13.64 -0.69 -5.59
C LEU A 454 13.57 0.53 -6.52
N THR A 455 12.66 1.45 -6.25
CA THR A 455 12.53 2.70 -7.02
C THR A 455 13.77 3.56 -6.89
N SER A 456 14.39 3.62 -5.70
CA SER A 456 15.68 4.31 -5.51
C SER A 456 16.76 3.71 -6.39
N LEU A 457 16.81 2.37 -6.54
CA LEU A 457 17.74 1.73 -7.45
C LEU A 457 17.49 2.12 -8.91
N TYR A 458 16.23 2.19 -9.36
CA TYR A 458 15.89 2.68 -10.71
C TYR A 458 16.39 4.11 -10.93
N LEU A 459 16.13 5.00 -9.97
CA LEU A 459 16.58 6.38 -10.02
C LEU A 459 18.12 6.49 -10.06
N LEU A 460 18.84 5.61 -9.36
CA LEU A 460 20.31 5.55 -9.46
C LEU A 460 20.80 5.06 -10.84
N VAL A 461 20.10 4.12 -11.46
CA VAL A 461 20.41 3.71 -12.85
C VAL A 461 20.21 4.89 -13.79
N ILE A 462 19.06 5.55 -13.72
CA ILE A 462 18.74 6.76 -14.49
C ILE A 462 19.82 7.85 -14.26
N LEU A 463 20.19 8.09 -13.00
CA LEU A 463 21.23 9.04 -12.62
C LEU A 463 22.56 8.74 -13.33
N THR A 464 22.99 7.47 -13.36
CA THR A 464 24.23 7.09 -14.06
C THR A 464 24.16 7.24 -15.58
N LYS A 465 22.96 7.21 -16.19
CA LYS A 465 22.79 7.47 -17.63
C LYS A 465 22.85 8.96 -17.96
N VAL A 466 22.39 9.80 -17.05
CA VAL A 466 22.44 11.27 -17.18
C VAL A 466 23.83 11.81 -16.82
N LEU A 467 24.60 11.07 -16.00
CA LEU A 467 25.97 11.41 -15.61
C LEU A 467 26.96 11.25 -16.78
N LYS A 468 26.94 12.20 -17.72
CA LYS A 468 27.90 12.29 -18.83
C LYS A 468 29.26 12.84 -18.35
N GLU A 469 30.28 12.76 -19.20
CA GLU A 469 31.63 13.25 -18.86
C GLU A 469 31.66 14.76 -18.57
N ASP A 470 30.72 15.53 -19.14
CA ASP A 470 30.59 16.99 -19.03
C ASP A 470 30.07 17.52 -17.68
N VAL A 471 29.78 16.63 -16.71
CA VAL A 471 29.29 17.02 -15.38
C VAL A 471 30.41 17.66 -14.55
N THR A 472 30.10 18.81 -13.93
CA THR A 472 31.05 19.59 -13.13
C THR A 472 31.53 18.82 -11.89
N GLY A 473 32.70 19.21 -11.35
CA GLY A 473 33.24 18.61 -10.13
C GLY A 473 32.30 18.75 -8.92
N GLU A 474 31.57 19.87 -8.83
CA GLU A 474 30.60 20.13 -7.77
C GLU A 474 29.36 19.25 -7.85
N GLU A 475 28.83 19.03 -9.06
CA GLU A 475 27.71 18.11 -9.29
C GLU A 475 28.11 16.67 -8.93
N LYS A 476 29.29 16.21 -9.34
CA LYS A 476 29.83 14.89 -8.95
C LYS A 476 29.93 14.75 -7.43
N TYR A 477 30.40 15.78 -6.74
CA TYR A 477 30.48 15.78 -5.27
C TYR A 477 29.11 15.66 -4.61
N ARG A 478 28.11 16.43 -5.07
CA ARG A 478 26.74 16.39 -4.52
C ARG A 478 26.12 15.00 -4.63
N ILE A 479 26.30 14.33 -5.78
CA ILE A 479 25.82 12.96 -5.98
C ILE A 479 26.52 11.99 -5.06
N TYR A 480 27.86 12.01 -5.01
CA TYR A 480 28.59 11.08 -4.18
C TYR A 480 28.22 11.23 -2.72
N LYS A 481 28.01 12.46 -2.24
CA LYS A 481 27.48 12.72 -0.91
C LYS A 481 26.08 12.14 -0.71
N LEU A 482 25.20 12.28 -1.69
CA LEU A 482 23.84 11.78 -1.64
C LEU A 482 23.78 10.25 -1.63
N VAL A 483 24.48 9.59 -2.55
CA VAL A 483 24.57 8.12 -2.64
C VAL A 483 25.29 7.54 -1.42
N PHE A 484 26.31 8.24 -0.90
CA PHE A 484 26.95 7.85 0.36
C PHE A 484 25.97 7.91 1.52
N SER A 485 25.15 8.95 1.59
CA SER A 485 24.11 9.08 2.63
C SER A 485 23.09 7.95 2.52
N LEU A 486 22.68 7.59 1.30
CA LEU A 486 21.82 6.45 1.02
C LEU A 486 22.43 5.12 1.50
N ASN A 487 23.68 4.83 1.13
CA ASN A 487 24.38 3.62 1.56
C ASN A 487 24.53 3.54 3.09
N LYS A 488 24.79 4.68 3.74
CA LYS A 488 24.93 4.79 5.19
C LYS A 488 23.63 4.47 5.93
N LEU A 489 22.46 4.58 5.28
CA LEU A 489 21.20 4.15 5.90
C LEU A 489 21.17 2.63 6.14
N SER A 490 22.01 1.84 5.47
CA SER A 490 22.09 0.38 5.61
C SER A 490 20.71 -0.30 5.53
N ILE A 491 19.90 0.15 4.58
CA ILE A 491 18.56 -0.40 4.32
C ILE A 491 18.70 -1.67 3.48
N ALA A 492 17.89 -2.66 3.80
CA ALA A 492 17.86 -3.93 3.10
C ALA A 492 16.42 -4.36 2.82
N SER A 493 16.23 -5.15 1.76
CA SER A 493 14.94 -5.75 1.43
C SER A 493 14.48 -6.73 2.52
N ARG A 494 13.28 -7.30 2.37
CA ARG A 494 12.79 -8.37 3.26
C ARG A 494 13.71 -9.59 3.29
N GLN A 495 14.45 -9.84 2.21
CA GLN A 495 15.45 -10.89 2.10
C GLN A 495 16.85 -10.46 2.56
N GLN A 496 16.95 -9.33 3.28
CA GLN A 496 18.21 -8.70 3.70
C GLN A 496 19.16 -8.33 2.55
N GLN A 497 18.64 -8.15 1.33
CA GLN A 497 19.45 -7.71 0.19
C GLN A 497 19.68 -6.20 0.26
N SER A 498 20.95 -5.79 0.21
CA SER A 498 21.31 -4.37 0.06
C SER A 498 21.07 -3.87 -1.38
N LEU A 499 21.13 -2.55 -1.59
CA LEU A 499 21.11 -1.97 -2.94
C LEU A 499 22.15 -2.59 -3.87
N LEU A 500 23.32 -2.94 -3.35
CA LEU A 500 24.38 -3.58 -4.13
C LEU A 500 23.99 -5.01 -4.55
N HIS A 501 23.32 -5.79 -3.68
CA HIS A 501 22.79 -7.10 -4.06
C HIS A 501 21.77 -6.97 -5.19
N LEU A 502 20.82 -6.06 -5.05
CA LEU A 502 19.79 -5.83 -6.06
C LEU A 502 20.39 -5.34 -7.39
N CYS A 503 21.40 -4.46 -7.34
CA CYS A 503 22.05 -3.93 -8.54
C CYS A 503 22.80 -4.98 -9.37
N VAL A 504 23.32 -6.04 -8.73
CA VAL A 504 24.08 -7.11 -9.40
C VAL A 504 23.23 -8.37 -9.67
N ASN A 505 21.99 -8.41 -9.19
CA ASN A 505 21.08 -9.52 -9.42
C ASN A 505 20.30 -9.33 -10.72
N TYR A 506 20.40 -10.29 -11.65
CA TYR A 506 19.63 -10.26 -12.91
C TYR A 506 18.14 -10.53 -12.72
N GLU A 507 17.74 -11.08 -11.57
CA GLU A 507 16.34 -11.34 -11.19
C GLU A 507 15.70 -10.15 -10.48
N THR A 508 16.43 -9.06 -10.25
CA THR A 508 15.86 -7.85 -9.65
C THR A 508 14.67 -7.37 -10.47
N PRO A 509 13.48 -7.24 -9.86
CA PRO A 509 12.28 -6.85 -10.59
C PRO A 509 12.44 -5.48 -11.21
N VAL A 510 11.96 -5.31 -12.44
CA VAL A 510 11.91 -4.02 -13.12
C VAL A 510 10.47 -3.73 -13.51
N ASP A 511 9.97 -2.56 -13.11
CA ASP A 511 8.66 -2.08 -13.55
C ASP A 511 8.56 -2.09 -15.09
N THR A 512 7.45 -2.60 -15.60
CA THR A 512 7.26 -2.83 -17.04
C THR A 512 6.85 -1.58 -17.81
N PHE A 513 6.45 -0.53 -17.10
CA PHE A 513 5.95 0.71 -17.71
C PHE A 513 7.09 1.71 -17.92
N HIS A 514 7.70 1.70 -19.12
CA HIS A 514 8.86 2.52 -19.53
C HIS A 514 10.17 2.30 -18.77
N THR A 515 10.12 1.90 -17.50
CA THR A 515 11.31 1.72 -16.65
C THR A 515 12.24 0.64 -17.18
N ASN A 516 11.70 -0.44 -17.74
CA ASN A 516 12.43 -1.55 -18.37
C ASN A 516 13.22 -1.18 -19.64
N ASP A 517 12.89 -0.06 -20.29
CA ASP A 517 13.64 0.43 -21.46
C ASP A 517 15.05 0.90 -21.05
N VAL A 518 15.19 1.40 -19.81
CA VAL A 518 16.42 2.02 -19.29
C VAL A 518 17.06 1.18 -18.20
N CYS A 519 16.26 0.70 -17.24
CA CYS A 519 16.74 -0.05 -16.08
C CYS A 519 16.92 -1.53 -16.44
N LYS A 520 18.18 -1.99 -16.42
CA LYS A 520 18.56 -3.39 -16.66
C LYS A 520 19.58 -3.80 -15.61
N PHE A 521 19.38 -5.00 -15.06
CA PHE A 521 20.28 -5.59 -14.07
C PHE A 521 20.88 -6.90 -14.59
N PRO A 522 22.16 -7.20 -14.28
CA PRO A 522 23.09 -6.40 -13.49
C PRO A 522 23.48 -5.07 -14.16
N CYS A 523 23.78 -4.03 -13.38
CA CYS A 523 24.19 -2.72 -13.91
C CYS A 523 25.60 -2.34 -13.45
N ALA A 524 26.60 -2.43 -14.34
CA ALA A 524 28.00 -2.14 -14.00
C ALA A 524 28.24 -0.69 -13.55
N ALA A 525 27.68 0.29 -14.28
CA ALA A 525 27.87 1.71 -13.95
C ALA A 525 27.32 2.07 -12.56
N THR A 526 26.11 1.59 -12.24
CA THR A 526 25.48 1.82 -10.93
C THR A 526 26.17 1.04 -9.83
N THR A 527 26.64 -0.18 -10.10
CA THR A 527 27.48 -0.95 -9.17
C THR A 527 28.74 -0.18 -8.77
N LYS A 528 29.45 0.35 -9.76
CA LYS A 528 30.65 1.17 -9.54
C LYS A 528 30.35 2.42 -8.72
N LEU A 529 29.23 3.10 -9.01
CA LEU A 529 28.78 4.27 -8.24
C LEU A 529 28.51 3.91 -6.77
N LEU A 530 27.77 2.83 -6.53
CA LEU A 530 27.43 2.36 -5.18
C LEU A 530 28.70 2.03 -4.37
N ILE A 531 29.62 1.26 -4.96
CA ILE A 531 30.89 0.86 -4.32
C ILE A 531 31.73 2.10 -3.99
N ARG A 532 31.90 3.01 -4.96
CA ARG A 532 32.64 4.27 -4.76
C ARG A 532 32.06 5.12 -3.64
N CYS A 533 30.76 5.02 -3.40
CA CYS A 533 30.05 5.73 -2.35
C CYS A 533 29.88 4.89 -1.08
N GLY A 534 30.73 3.89 -0.85
CA GLY A 534 30.81 3.16 0.43
C GLY A 534 29.77 2.05 0.62
N ALA A 535 29.24 1.47 -0.47
CA ALA A 535 28.45 0.24 -0.35
C ALA A 535 29.32 -0.92 0.15
N ASP A 536 28.81 -1.70 1.11
CA ASP A 536 29.51 -2.87 1.62
C ASP A 536 29.47 -4.03 0.61
N VAL A 537 30.61 -4.31 0.00
CA VAL A 537 30.83 -5.39 -0.98
C VAL A 537 30.76 -6.80 -0.38
N ASN A 538 30.83 -6.92 0.95
CA ASN A 538 30.77 -8.19 1.69
C ASN A 538 29.49 -8.33 2.52
N ALA A 539 28.53 -7.42 2.38
CA ALA A 539 27.22 -7.55 3.00
C ALA A 539 26.60 -8.92 2.65
N LYS A 540 25.89 -9.54 3.60
CA LYS A 540 25.27 -10.86 3.42
C LYS A 540 23.75 -10.72 3.41
N ASP A 541 23.09 -11.33 2.42
CA ASP A 541 21.64 -11.49 2.41
C ASP A 541 21.16 -12.55 3.41
N HIS A 542 19.85 -12.82 3.45
CA HIS A 542 19.26 -13.81 4.35
C HIS A 542 19.79 -15.24 4.14
N GLN A 543 20.25 -15.56 2.93
CA GLN A 543 20.87 -16.84 2.58
C GLN A 543 22.40 -16.83 2.78
N GLY A 544 22.97 -15.74 3.30
CA GLY A 544 24.40 -15.56 3.50
C GLY A 544 25.17 -15.26 2.21
N ASN A 545 24.48 -15.03 1.09
CA ASN A 545 25.13 -14.68 -0.17
C ASN A 545 25.64 -13.24 -0.11
N THR A 546 26.85 -13.01 -0.61
CA THR A 546 27.37 -11.66 -0.86
C THR A 546 27.02 -11.19 -2.27
N PRO A 547 27.16 -9.90 -2.63
CA PRO A 547 27.01 -9.45 -4.01
C PRO A 547 27.84 -10.26 -5.02
N LEU A 548 29.03 -10.74 -4.59
CA LEU A 548 29.88 -11.59 -5.42
C LEU A 548 29.26 -12.98 -5.66
N HIS A 549 28.55 -13.56 -4.68
CA HIS A 549 27.81 -14.80 -4.89
C HIS A 549 26.66 -14.61 -5.89
N ILE A 550 25.95 -13.49 -5.80
CA ILE A 550 24.79 -13.19 -6.65
C ILE A 550 25.20 -12.97 -8.11
N ILE A 551 26.26 -12.20 -8.38
CA ILE A 551 26.72 -12.00 -9.77
C ILE A 551 27.31 -13.28 -10.37
N ALA A 552 27.89 -14.17 -9.54
CA ALA A 552 28.45 -15.44 -9.99
C ALA A 552 27.38 -16.41 -10.55
N THR A 553 26.12 -16.27 -10.12
CA THR A 553 24.99 -17.07 -10.62
C THR A 553 24.37 -16.51 -11.91
N TYR A 554 24.94 -15.47 -12.52
CA TYR A 554 24.37 -14.84 -13.71
C TYR A 554 24.38 -15.77 -14.94
N GLU A 555 23.20 -16.16 -15.39
CA GLU A 555 23.02 -17.16 -16.46
C GLU A 555 23.31 -16.61 -17.86
N ARG A 556 23.10 -15.31 -18.10
CA ARG A 556 23.27 -14.66 -19.42
C ARG A 556 24.71 -14.18 -19.69
N ALA A 557 25.67 -14.74 -18.96
CA ALA A 557 27.09 -14.37 -18.96
C ALA A 557 27.75 -14.32 -20.35
N ILE A 558 27.30 -15.13 -21.30
CA ILE A 558 27.91 -15.23 -22.64
C ILE A 558 27.55 -14.01 -23.50
N SER A 559 26.29 -13.55 -23.44
CA SER A 559 25.83 -12.40 -24.23
C SER A 559 26.20 -11.05 -23.63
N ASP A 560 26.49 -10.99 -22.33
CA ASP A 560 26.75 -9.76 -21.58
C ASP A 560 28.04 -9.87 -20.75
N PHE A 561 29.08 -10.38 -21.40
CA PHE A 561 30.39 -10.63 -20.79
C PHE A 561 30.99 -9.36 -20.18
N GLN A 562 30.85 -8.22 -20.86
CA GLN A 562 31.47 -6.96 -20.43
C GLN A 562 30.89 -6.47 -19.10
N THR A 563 29.57 -6.55 -18.93
CA THR A 563 28.92 -6.16 -17.66
C THR A 563 29.31 -7.10 -16.54
N LEU A 564 29.27 -8.42 -16.79
CA LEU A 564 29.70 -9.43 -15.82
C LEU A 564 31.14 -9.20 -15.36
N HIS A 565 32.07 -9.06 -16.32
CA HIS A 565 33.48 -8.82 -16.05
C HIS A 565 33.68 -7.52 -15.25
N SER A 566 33.07 -6.40 -15.68
CA SER A 566 33.19 -5.13 -14.97
C SER A 566 32.70 -5.21 -13.52
N VAL A 567 31.55 -5.85 -13.27
CA VAL A 567 30.99 -5.98 -11.92
C VAL A 567 31.89 -6.84 -11.03
N ILE A 568 32.37 -7.98 -11.52
CA ILE A 568 33.28 -8.85 -10.74
C ILE A 568 34.59 -8.12 -10.41
N MET A 569 35.17 -7.41 -11.39
CA MET A 569 36.38 -6.61 -11.17
C MET A 569 36.13 -5.50 -10.14
N ASP A 570 35.08 -4.69 -10.30
CA ASP A 570 34.77 -3.60 -9.37
C ASP A 570 34.55 -4.13 -7.94
N LEU A 571 33.89 -5.29 -7.76
CA LEU A 571 33.71 -5.91 -6.45
C LEU A 571 35.03 -6.38 -5.84
N THR A 572 35.83 -7.14 -6.60
CA THR A 572 37.07 -7.77 -6.11
C THR A 572 38.17 -6.73 -5.83
N GLU A 573 38.33 -5.73 -6.69
CA GLU A 573 39.29 -4.62 -6.50
C GLU A 573 38.96 -3.77 -5.27
N ASN A 574 37.68 -3.68 -4.90
CA ASN A 574 37.21 -2.94 -3.72
C ASN A 574 37.02 -3.84 -2.48
N GLY A 575 37.58 -5.06 -2.47
CA GLY A 575 37.70 -5.88 -1.26
C GLY A 575 36.60 -6.94 -1.06
N ALA A 576 35.86 -7.32 -2.10
CA ALA A 576 34.95 -8.48 -2.02
C ALA A 576 35.74 -9.77 -1.79
N HIS A 577 35.40 -10.49 -0.73
CA HIS A 577 36.17 -11.63 -0.27
C HIS A 577 35.71 -12.94 -0.96
N MET A 578 36.59 -13.50 -1.79
CA MET A 578 36.31 -14.67 -2.64
C MET A 578 36.15 -16.00 -1.89
N ASP A 579 36.64 -16.11 -0.66
CA ASP A 579 36.46 -17.33 0.17
C ASP A 579 35.30 -17.23 1.17
N THR A 580 34.49 -16.16 1.10
CA THR A 580 33.29 -16.05 1.94
C THR A 580 32.34 -17.17 1.57
N VAL A 581 31.73 -17.82 2.57
CA VAL A 581 30.71 -18.85 2.32
C VAL A 581 29.31 -18.34 2.65
N ASN A 582 28.35 -18.78 1.83
CA ASN A 582 26.93 -18.60 2.12
C ASN A 582 26.43 -19.65 3.14
N ASN A 583 25.12 -19.64 3.44
CA ASN A 583 24.53 -20.56 4.41
C ASN A 583 24.58 -22.03 3.95
N LYS A 584 24.80 -22.29 2.65
CA LYS A 584 25.04 -23.63 2.09
C LYS A 584 26.50 -24.07 2.17
N GLY A 585 27.39 -23.22 2.68
CA GLY A 585 28.83 -23.48 2.74
C GLY A 585 29.56 -23.32 1.40
N LEU A 586 28.92 -22.72 0.39
CA LEU A 586 29.49 -22.52 -0.93
C LEU A 586 30.19 -21.17 -1.01
N THR A 587 31.37 -21.13 -1.64
CA THR A 587 32.04 -19.87 -2.04
C THR A 587 31.42 -19.33 -3.33
N PRO A 588 31.67 -18.05 -3.71
CA PRO A 588 31.22 -17.50 -4.99
C PRO A 588 31.62 -18.35 -6.20
N ILE A 589 32.84 -18.89 -6.22
CA ILE A 589 33.33 -19.78 -7.29
C ILE A 589 32.51 -21.07 -7.32
N GLN A 590 32.21 -21.66 -6.16
CA GLN A 590 31.43 -22.89 -6.09
C GLN A 590 29.94 -22.66 -6.42
N ALA A 591 29.47 -21.43 -6.25
CA ALA A 591 28.11 -21.01 -6.57
C ALA A 591 27.92 -20.66 -8.06
N THR A 592 28.97 -20.64 -8.89
CA THR A 592 28.84 -20.25 -10.30
C THR A 592 27.94 -21.19 -11.09
N THR A 593 27.04 -20.63 -11.89
CA THR A 593 26.16 -21.39 -12.79
C THR A 593 26.74 -21.51 -14.21
N THR A 594 27.63 -20.59 -14.60
CA THR A 594 28.25 -20.54 -15.94
C THR A 594 29.76 -20.67 -15.87
N GLY A 595 30.37 -21.31 -16.88
CA GLY A 595 31.83 -21.45 -16.96
C GLY A 595 32.60 -20.14 -17.15
N VAL A 596 31.92 -19.08 -17.59
CA VAL A 596 32.51 -17.74 -17.78
C VAL A 596 32.80 -17.07 -16.44
N ALA A 597 31.82 -17.06 -15.53
CA ALA A 597 32.01 -16.50 -14.19
C ALA A 597 33.07 -17.29 -13.40
N ASP A 598 33.05 -18.62 -13.51
CA ASP A 598 34.07 -19.50 -12.92
C ASP A 598 35.48 -19.16 -13.44
N LEU A 599 35.65 -18.97 -14.75
CA LEU A 599 36.93 -18.61 -15.34
C LEU A 599 37.43 -17.23 -14.83
N ILE A 600 36.58 -16.20 -14.80
CA ILE A 600 36.95 -14.87 -14.33
C ILE A 600 37.35 -14.92 -12.84
N LEU A 601 36.58 -15.61 -12.00
CA LEU A 601 36.90 -15.69 -10.58
C LEU A 601 38.20 -16.48 -10.35
N ARG A 602 38.44 -17.57 -11.10
CA ARG A 602 39.69 -18.35 -11.00
C ARG A 602 40.92 -17.55 -11.36
N THR A 603 40.86 -16.69 -12.38
CA THR A 603 42.01 -15.85 -12.75
C THR A 603 42.32 -14.78 -11.71
N LEU A 604 41.30 -14.34 -10.96
CA LEU A 604 41.44 -13.36 -9.89
C LEU A 604 41.80 -13.97 -8.53
N THR A 605 41.57 -15.26 -8.34
CA THR A 605 41.79 -15.95 -7.06
C THR A 605 43.27 -15.97 -6.71
N LYS A 606 43.64 -15.28 -5.62
CA LYS A 606 44.99 -15.33 -5.05
C LYS A 606 44.96 -16.14 -3.76
N ILE A 607 45.83 -17.14 -3.66
CA ILE A 607 45.97 -17.95 -2.44
C ILE A 607 46.58 -17.07 -1.34
N ASN A 608 45.82 -16.84 -0.27
CA ASN A 608 46.26 -16.11 0.91
C ASN A 608 46.31 -17.04 2.13
N LEU A 609 47.46 -17.06 2.82
CA LEU A 609 47.66 -17.87 4.02
C LEU A 609 46.64 -17.54 5.14
N LYS A 610 46.21 -16.27 5.25
CA LYS A 610 45.18 -15.86 6.21
C LYS A 610 43.83 -16.55 5.93
N CYS A 611 43.40 -16.59 4.67
CA CYS A 611 42.17 -17.27 4.27
C CYS A 611 42.26 -18.78 4.48
N LEU A 612 43.42 -19.37 4.16
CA LEU A 612 43.66 -20.80 4.36
C LEU A 612 43.59 -21.17 5.85
N ALA A 613 44.20 -20.37 6.72
CA ALA A 613 44.13 -20.57 8.16
C ALA A 613 42.68 -20.43 8.70
N ALA A 614 41.96 -19.38 8.29
CA ALA A 614 40.55 -19.19 8.67
C ALA A 614 39.65 -20.35 8.22
N LYS A 615 39.88 -20.87 7.01
CA LYS A 615 39.19 -22.05 6.47
C LYS A 615 39.49 -23.31 7.26
N VAL A 616 40.75 -23.55 7.64
CA VAL A 616 41.12 -24.70 8.47
C VAL A 616 40.49 -24.59 9.86
N ILE A 617 40.48 -23.41 10.48
CA ILE A 617 39.85 -23.16 11.79
C ILE A 617 38.35 -23.49 11.74
N THR A 618 37.65 -23.00 10.72
CA THR A 618 36.20 -23.21 10.56
C THR A 618 35.85 -24.65 10.17
N GLN A 619 36.60 -25.28 9.26
CA GLN A 619 36.37 -26.67 8.85
C GLN A 619 36.60 -27.68 9.98
N ASN A 620 37.53 -27.39 10.89
CA ASN A 620 37.87 -28.27 12.01
C ASN A 620 37.19 -27.87 13.33
N ASN A 621 36.25 -26.90 13.30
CA ASN A 621 35.54 -26.38 14.49
C ASN A 621 36.48 -26.00 15.65
N ILE A 622 37.64 -25.41 15.33
CA ILE A 622 38.61 -25.00 16.34
C ILE A 622 38.06 -23.78 17.08
N THR A 623 38.08 -23.77 18.42
CA THR A 623 37.69 -22.59 19.21
C THR A 623 38.67 -21.44 19.01
N TYR A 624 38.19 -20.31 18.52
CA TYR A 624 39.00 -19.11 18.26
C TYR A 624 38.52 -17.84 18.98
N LYS A 625 37.25 -17.78 19.42
CA LYS A 625 36.70 -16.59 20.11
C LYS A 625 37.40 -16.32 21.44
N GLY A 626 37.88 -15.11 21.64
CA GLY A 626 38.70 -14.69 22.78
C GLY A 626 40.17 -15.15 22.72
N MET A 627 40.55 -15.94 21.69
CA MET A 627 41.93 -16.43 21.50
C MET A 627 42.66 -15.70 20.37
N VAL A 628 41.92 -15.05 19.47
CA VAL A 628 42.46 -14.20 18.41
C VAL A 628 41.99 -12.76 18.63
N PRO A 629 42.71 -11.74 18.12
CA PRO A 629 42.22 -10.36 18.09
C PRO A 629 40.79 -10.27 17.56
N HIS A 630 39.96 -9.43 18.18
CA HIS A 630 38.54 -9.28 17.84
C HIS A 630 38.30 -9.02 16.33
N ASP A 631 39.19 -8.26 15.68
CA ASP A 631 39.12 -7.98 14.24
C ASP A 631 39.36 -9.22 13.35
N LEU A 632 39.99 -10.27 13.89
CA LEU A 632 40.19 -11.54 13.19
C LEU A 632 39.05 -12.53 13.45
N GLU A 633 38.25 -12.34 14.50
CA GLU A 633 37.07 -13.18 14.75
C GLU A 633 36.04 -12.99 13.64
N SER A 634 35.72 -11.74 13.31
CA SER A 634 34.80 -11.40 12.20
C SER A 634 35.32 -11.91 10.85
N PHE A 635 36.64 -11.87 10.64
CA PHE A 635 37.29 -12.42 9.45
C PHE A 635 37.16 -13.95 9.35
N ILE A 636 37.35 -14.68 10.46
CA ILE A 636 37.18 -16.13 10.51
C ILE A 636 35.70 -16.51 10.32
N GLU A 637 34.77 -15.73 10.89
CA GLU A 637 33.33 -15.94 10.72
C GLU A 637 32.87 -15.84 9.26
N LEU A 638 33.51 -15.03 8.42
CA LEU A 638 33.20 -14.95 6.98
C LEU A 638 33.37 -16.31 6.26
N HIS A 639 34.25 -17.17 6.76
CA HIS A 639 34.64 -18.45 6.15
C HIS A 639 33.86 -19.65 6.73
N GLY A 640 32.96 -19.42 7.69
CA GLY A 640 32.12 -20.44 8.32
C GLY A 640 30.62 -20.22 8.08
N THR A 641 29.82 -21.26 8.28
CA THR A 641 28.35 -21.17 8.22
C THR A 641 27.78 -20.60 9.53
N VAL A 642 26.73 -19.79 9.44
CA VAL A 642 26.03 -19.24 10.62
C VAL A 642 25.36 -20.39 11.37
N GLY A 643 26.06 -20.95 12.36
CA GLY A 643 25.60 -22.11 13.13
C GLY A 643 26.69 -22.88 13.87
N ALA A 644 27.96 -22.73 13.49
CA ALA A 644 29.05 -23.52 14.08
C ALA A 644 29.47 -23.14 15.53
N THR A 645 28.89 -22.08 16.13
CA THR A 645 29.27 -21.62 17.49
C THR A 645 28.08 -21.37 18.43
N ARG A 646 27.02 -22.19 18.36
CA ARG A 646 26.03 -22.29 19.44
C ARG A 646 25.79 -23.73 19.87
N THR A 647 26.74 -24.32 20.58
CA THR A 647 26.45 -25.35 21.59
C THR A 647 27.63 -25.46 22.57
N HIS A 648 27.63 -24.63 23.61
CA HIS A 648 28.13 -25.08 24.91
C HIS A 648 26.96 -25.78 25.62
N LYS A 649 26.89 -27.10 25.47
CA LYS A 649 26.40 -27.97 26.54
C LYS A 649 27.46 -29.01 26.80
N ALA A 650 28.04 -28.91 27.98
CA ALA A 650 28.91 -29.91 28.58
C ALA A 650 28.22 -31.29 28.65
N ASN A 651 29.07 -32.32 28.70
CA ASN A 651 28.80 -33.70 29.10
C ASN A 651 27.98 -34.57 28.12
N ALA A 652 28.69 -35.47 27.42
CA ALA A 652 28.69 -36.90 27.74
C ALA A 652 29.24 -37.73 26.57
N GLN A 653 30.52 -38.14 26.62
CA GLN A 653 30.96 -39.43 26.07
C GLN A 653 32.40 -39.75 26.53
N ARG A 654 32.52 -40.10 27.80
CA ARG A 654 33.54 -41.05 28.27
C ARG A 654 32.78 -42.31 28.66
N SER A 655 32.83 -43.33 27.79
CA SER A 655 32.78 -44.77 28.14
C SER A 655 32.18 -45.54 26.98
N ARG A 656 33.04 -46.13 26.15
CA ARG A 656 32.91 -47.46 25.54
C ARG A 656 34.00 -47.56 24.48
N ASP A 657 35.08 -48.20 24.88
CA ASP A 657 35.78 -49.23 24.11
C ASP A 657 37.12 -49.45 24.82
N LEU A 658 37.18 -50.55 25.58
CA LEU A 658 38.37 -51.32 25.96
C LEU A 658 37.93 -52.38 26.97
N CYS A 659 37.38 -53.48 26.46
CA CYS A 659 37.39 -54.78 27.12
C CYS A 659 37.40 -55.83 26.04
N PHE A 660 38.58 -56.37 25.74
CA PHE A 660 38.80 -57.81 25.66
C PHE A 660 40.30 -58.07 25.76
N ASN A 661 40.72 -58.55 26.94
CA ASN A 661 41.74 -59.58 27.03
C ASN A 661 41.62 -60.33 28.37
N SER A 662 41.66 -61.66 28.22
CA SER A 662 41.88 -62.75 29.19
C SER A 662 40.77 -63.17 30.17
N LEU A 663 40.33 -64.42 29.93
CA LEU A 663 39.58 -65.41 30.73
C LEU A 663 38.05 -65.40 30.60
#